data_AF-A0A232FCN4-F1
#
_entry.id   AF-A0A232FCN4-F1
#
_cell.length_a   1.000
_cell.length_b   1.000
_cell.length_c   1.000
_cell.angle_alpha   90.00
_cell.angle_beta   90.00
_cell.angle_gamma   90.00
#
_symmetry.space_group_name_H-M   'P 1'
#
loop_
_entity.id
_entity.type
_entity.pdbx_description
1 polymer ?
#
loop_
_entity_poly.entity_id
_entity_poly.type
_entity_poly.pdbx_seq_one_letter_code
_entity_poly.pdbx_strand_id
1 'polypeptide(L)'
;MASFNGLTLFPHLSRKEVALRLVWLRGGKGKHLKQLKILKIAKPEIRETDNLHKYNSPSALARRRRLFLMVADQTAKKAICTYMYISRSIIPHGYKVGDYRLSQAHTPNLEIIKLTYLDVLIAAAVCTKGGKTIISRQFVEMTKARIEGLLAAFPKLMSTGKQHTFVETESVRYVYQPLEKLYMLLITTKASNILEDLETLRLFARVIPEYCKSMDELEIAENAFNLIFAFDEIIALGYRESVNLAQIRTFVEMDSHEERVYQAVRFTQEREAKNKMKEKAKELQRQRLEANKKGTSIKSPGFGGGYGSGSNFTPTPTVGDSANFIPEPTKTSYTPMQKPASVGAGAMKLGGKSRDIDSFVDQLKEEGETVTSANSLASAGTRIAPINADSTNNEPVHLKQEEKLNVRIRQDGGVQNFELGGLVTLNISDEKWGRIRVQIDNKDTRGMQLQTHPNVDKELFKTKGQIGLKVPSKPFPLHTDVGVLKWRFQTQDESALPISINCWPAENGEGGCEVNIEYELEQTDLELNDVQINIPLPIGAKPVVSDCEGQYTHEAKKNILVWSIPIIDATTKTGAMEFSVPNSRPTDFFPVHISFSSNTPYAKIKINDVMLVEDDSPVKHSVETVFLTDNYEIQIYLKIILKIMTSLTVSQIDTVVFEGQKPGTSGLRKAVKVFQQEHYTENFIQAILDALGDKLHQSTLVVGGDGRYYGQDAVQKIIKIAAANGVAKLLIGQHGILSTPAVSNIIRKYKTLGGIVLTASHNPGGPNGDFGIKFNCENGGPAPDAVTNKIYEITKTLKKYKIVSGLEIDIGKIQSTTVLIDGEPFTVDIIDSVNDYTVLMKEIFDFSAIKQLLQGSDKRPQFKVLINAMNGVTGPYITEIFGKELGVSSSDLVNAVPKEDFGGLHPDPNLTYAADLVNAVKNGPYDFGAAFDGDGDRNMIIGKKAFFVNPSDSLAVLAANLNAIPYFKKTGIKGYARSMPTGAAVDLVAKKTNVKCYQVPTGWKYFGNLMDAGQLSLCGEESFGTGSDHIREKDGIWASLAWLSVIANLGKSVEEILLDHWSTYGRNFFTRYDYENCDADKSNEMMNYVEELMKKSDFVGTKLASQNKTYIVKEADNYSYKDPIDGSIATKQGLRILFEDGSRVIFRLSGTGSSGATIRLYIESYEADPSTFTLDPQIVLKPLVDISLKLSKLQEYTGRDKPTVIT
;
A
#
# COMPACT_ATOMS: atom_id res chain seq x y z
N MET A 1 -53.72 -13.78 -38.94
CA MET A 1 -53.57 -15.23 -39.16
C MET A 1 -52.43 -15.66 -38.23
N ALA A 2 -52.73 -16.37 -37.14
CA ALA A 2 -52.87 -17.84 -37.04
C ALA A 2 -51.49 -18.54 -37.07
N SER A 3 -51.15 -19.53 -36.22
CA SER A 3 -51.91 -20.33 -35.22
C SER A 3 -50.93 -20.89 -34.16
N PHE A 4 -51.23 -20.89 -32.84
CA PHE A 4 -51.76 -22.02 -32.01
C PHE A 4 -50.85 -23.28 -31.99
N ASN A 5 -50.63 -24.03 -30.90
CA ASN A 5 -51.20 -24.09 -29.52
C ASN A 5 -50.11 -24.70 -28.58
N GLY A 6 -50.19 -24.84 -27.24
CA GLY A 6 -51.19 -24.69 -26.16
C GLY A 6 -50.66 -25.51 -24.94
N LEU A 7 -51.14 -25.49 -23.67
CA LEU A 7 -52.21 -24.81 -22.90
C LEU A 7 -51.69 -24.61 -21.43
N THR A 8 -52.37 -24.09 -20.38
CA THR A 8 -53.81 -23.90 -20.06
C THR A 8 -54.03 -22.86 -18.92
N LEU A 9 -55.06 -21.99 -19.03
CA LEU A 9 -55.87 -21.25 -18.00
C LEU A 9 -55.16 -20.41 -16.88
N PHE A 10 -55.42 -19.11 -16.60
CA PHE A 10 -56.63 -18.21 -16.46
C PHE A 10 -57.28 -18.18 -15.04
N PRO A 11 -58.01 -17.12 -14.59
CA PRO A 11 -58.13 -15.69 -15.03
C PRO A 11 -58.19 -14.60 -13.88
N HIS A 12 -58.45 -13.32 -14.25
CA HIS A 12 -58.95 -12.16 -13.44
C HIS A 12 -57.97 -11.39 -12.50
N LEU A 13 -58.13 -10.08 -12.19
CA LEU A 13 -59.23 -9.09 -12.44
C LEU A 13 -58.70 -7.66 -12.80
N SER A 14 -59.51 -6.59 -12.66
CA SER A 14 -59.46 -5.35 -13.47
C SER A 14 -58.76 -4.09 -12.89
N ARG A 15 -58.40 -3.15 -13.79
CA ARG A 15 -57.99 -1.76 -13.50
C ARG A 15 -59.08 -0.94 -12.78
N LYS A 16 -58.68 -0.04 -11.86
CA LYS A 16 -59.25 1.32 -11.73
C LYS A 16 -58.32 2.31 -11.01
N GLU A 17 -58.39 3.57 -11.47
CA GLU A 17 -57.94 4.87 -10.95
C GLU A 17 -57.22 4.95 -9.57
N VAL A 18 -56.01 5.49 -9.42
CA VAL A 18 -55.46 6.87 -9.66
C VAL A 18 -55.45 7.76 -8.40
N ALA A 19 -54.27 8.38 -8.14
CA ALA A 19 -54.00 9.56 -7.32
C ALA A 19 -54.20 9.53 -5.77
N LEU A 20 -53.06 9.75 -5.06
CA LEU A 20 -52.78 10.86 -4.12
C LEU A 20 -53.70 11.13 -2.88
N ARG A 21 -53.06 11.53 -1.76
CA ARG A 21 -53.62 12.08 -0.48
C ARG A 21 -54.10 11.05 0.56
N LEU A 22 -54.23 11.39 1.85
CA LEU A 22 -53.47 12.22 2.83
C LEU A 22 -54.25 12.18 4.18
N VAL A 23 -53.64 12.65 5.27
CA VAL A 23 -54.30 13.10 6.53
C VAL A 23 -54.84 12.03 7.51
N TRP A 24 -54.70 12.37 8.80
CA TRP A 24 -55.06 11.62 10.00
C TRP A 24 -56.49 11.99 10.49
N LEU A 25 -57.00 11.34 11.54
CA LEU A 25 -58.43 11.41 11.91
C LEU A 25 -58.91 12.73 12.57
N ARG A 26 -60.24 12.86 12.65
CA ARG A 26 -61.01 14.07 13.02
C ARG A 26 -60.89 14.51 14.49
N GLY A 27 -60.93 15.83 14.68
CA GLY A 27 -61.33 16.56 15.90
C GLY A 27 -60.91 18.04 15.76
N GLY A 28 -61.60 19.07 16.26
CA GLY A 28 -62.84 19.22 17.03
C GLY A 28 -62.99 20.73 17.33
N LYS A 29 -64.20 21.28 17.54
CA LYS A 29 -64.38 22.74 17.59
C LYS A 29 -63.90 23.40 18.90
N GLY A 30 -62.89 24.27 18.80
CA GLY A 30 -62.84 25.54 19.53
C GLY A 30 -62.11 25.61 20.88
N LYS A 31 -61.65 26.83 21.21
CA LYS A 31 -61.17 27.32 22.53
C LYS A 31 -60.13 26.46 23.28
N HIS A 32 -58.87 26.51 22.85
CA HIS A 32 -57.73 27.01 23.66
C HIS A 32 -56.38 26.79 22.92
N LEU A 33 -56.06 27.63 21.93
CA LEU A 33 -54.73 27.64 21.30
C LEU A 33 -53.72 28.42 22.15
N LYS A 34 -53.26 27.81 23.26
CA LYS A 34 -51.99 28.16 23.92
C LYS A 34 -51.03 26.99 23.77
N GLN A 35 -49.82 27.28 23.30
CA GLN A 35 -48.63 26.41 23.31
C GLN A 35 -48.82 24.96 22.84
N LEU A 36 -48.62 24.72 21.55
CA LEU A 36 -47.68 23.69 21.10
C LEU A 36 -47.21 24.00 19.67
N LYS A 37 -45.92 24.29 19.52
CA LYS A 37 -45.26 24.67 18.27
C LYS A 37 -43.82 24.18 18.34
N ILE A 38 -43.26 23.82 17.18
CA ILE A 38 -41.87 23.40 16.97
C ILE A 38 -41.56 21.95 17.39
N LEU A 39 -41.39 21.10 16.37
CA LEU A 39 -40.29 20.13 16.35
C LEU A 39 -39.54 20.29 15.02
N LYS A 40 -38.95 21.47 14.82
CA LYS A 40 -37.87 21.65 13.84
C LYS A 40 -36.60 21.11 14.48
N ILE A 41 -35.90 20.20 13.79
CA ILE A 41 -34.57 19.76 14.23
C ILE A 41 -33.57 20.90 13.97
N ALA A 42 -32.63 21.07 14.90
CA ALA A 42 -32.04 22.35 15.26
C ALA A 42 -31.14 23.01 14.20
N LYS A 43 -31.29 24.34 14.05
CA LYS A 43 -30.12 25.23 14.00
C LYS A 43 -29.61 25.42 15.44
N PRO A 44 -28.30 25.60 15.69
CA PRO A 44 -27.83 26.00 17.00
C PRO A 44 -28.16 27.48 17.28
N GLU A 45 -29.35 27.73 17.84
CA GLU A 45 -29.66 29.01 18.49
C GLU A 45 -29.03 29.02 19.89
N ILE A 46 -27.93 29.77 20.03
CA ILE A 46 -27.40 30.14 21.34
C ILE A 46 -28.43 31.09 21.98
N ARG A 47 -29.13 30.64 23.03
CA ARG A 47 -29.89 31.55 23.89
C ARG A 47 -28.92 32.35 24.73
N GLU A 48 -28.95 33.67 24.55
CA GLU A 48 -28.31 34.61 25.44
C GLU A 48 -28.99 34.55 26.81
N THR A 49 -28.18 34.42 27.86
CA THR A 49 -28.61 34.68 29.24
C THR A 49 -28.41 36.15 29.52
N ASP A 50 -29.49 36.85 29.89
CA ASP A 50 -29.48 38.30 30.15
C ASP A 50 -28.59 38.68 31.35
N ASN A 51 -27.27 38.88 31.13
CA ASN A 51 -26.38 39.64 32.03
C ASN A 51 -24.98 39.97 31.46
N LEU A 52 -24.77 39.95 30.14
CA LEU A 52 -23.44 40.18 29.52
C LEU A 52 -23.40 41.33 28.50
N HIS A 53 -23.93 42.51 28.87
CA HIS A 53 -23.62 43.77 28.19
C HIS A 53 -22.20 44.28 28.56
N LYS A 54 -21.18 43.52 28.15
CA LYS A 54 -19.75 43.89 28.08
C LYS A 54 -19.02 42.87 27.19
N TYR A 55 -17.88 43.27 26.62
CA TYR A 55 -17.01 42.45 25.74
C TYR A 55 -17.54 42.09 24.34
N ASN A 56 -17.69 43.11 23.48
CA ASN A 56 -17.51 42.91 22.03
C ASN A 56 -16.01 42.93 21.71
N SER A 57 -15.42 41.78 21.36
CA SER A 57 -14.04 41.68 20.88
C SER A 57 -13.86 40.50 19.89
N PRO A 58 -12.79 40.48 19.06
CA PRO A 58 -12.64 39.47 18.00
C PRO A 58 -12.62 38.01 18.47
N SER A 59 -12.21 37.73 19.71
CA SER A 59 -12.13 36.37 20.25
C SER A 59 -13.49 35.68 20.40
N ALA A 60 -14.57 36.45 20.60
CA ALA A 60 -15.93 35.90 20.70
C ALA A 60 -16.39 35.28 19.36
N LEU A 61 -15.97 35.85 18.23
CA LEU A 61 -16.31 35.35 16.89
C LEU A 61 -15.54 34.05 16.57
N ALA A 62 -14.27 33.98 16.98
CA ALA A 62 -13.46 32.76 16.86
C ALA A 62 -14.03 31.60 17.70
N ARG A 63 -14.45 31.86 18.95
CA ARG A 63 -15.12 30.87 19.81
C ARG A 63 -16.42 30.34 19.17
N ARG A 64 -17.25 31.20 18.54
CA ARG A 64 -18.44 30.75 17.78
C ARG A 64 -18.09 29.89 16.54
N ARG A 65 -16.96 30.13 15.86
CA ARG A 65 -16.52 29.30 14.72
C ARG A 65 -16.07 27.90 15.15
N ARG A 66 -15.24 27.77 16.19
CA ARG A 66 -14.77 26.46 16.70
C ARG A 66 -15.93 25.53 17.05
N LEU A 67 -16.93 26.05 17.78
CA LEU A 67 -18.09 25.27 18.21
C LEU A 67 -18.92 24.69 17.04
N PHE A 68 -18.95 25.39 15.89
CA PHE A 68 -19.71 24.92 14.72
C PHE A 68 -18.97 23.83 13.93
N LEU A 69 -17.64 23.90 13.85
CA LEU A 69 -16.80 22.85 13.25
C LEU A 69 -16.79 21.58 14.11
N MET A 70 -16.74 21.72 15.44
CA MET A 70 -16.73 20.61 16.40
C MET A 70 -17.95 19.66 16.25
N VAL A 71 -19.14 20.23 16.03
CA VAL A 71 -20.38 19.44 15.81
C VAL A 71 -20.31 18.67 14.49
N ALA A 72 -19.68 19.23 13.46
CA ALA A 72 -19.50 18.54 12.18
C ALA A 72 -18.51 17.37 12.31
N ASP A 73 -17.36 17.56 12.96
CA ASP A 73 -16.35 16.51 13.15
C ASP A 73 -16.85 15.34 14.01
N GLN A 74 -17.48 15.61 15.17
CA GLN A 74 -18.05 14.52 15.99
C GLN A 74 -19.17 13.76 15.26
N THR A 75 -19.93 14.44 14.37
CA THR A 75 -20.92 13.77 13.51
C THR A 75 -20.24 12.92 12.43
N ALA A 76 -19.16 13.40 11.82
CA ALA A 76 -18.38 12.67 10.82
C ALA A 76 -17.71 11.43 11.43
N LYS A 77 -17.04 11.56 12.58
CA LYS A 77 -16.42 10.44 13.31
C LYS A 77 -17.45 9.37 13.70
N LYS A 78 -18.62 9.75 14.25
CA LYS A 78 -19.73 8.80 14.49
C LYS A 78 -20.22 8.13 13.19
N ALA A 79 -20.36 8.88 12.08
CA ALA A 79 -20.81 8.32 10.80
C ALA A 79 -19.82 7.29 10.22
N ILE A 80 -18.51 7.57 10.25
CA ILE A 80 -17.46 6.70 9.71
C ILE A 80 -17.41 5.36 10.47
N CYS A 81 -17.41 5.39 11.81
CA CYS A 81 -17.43 4.16 12.62
C CYS A 81 -18.71 3.34 12.39
N THR A 82 -19.88 4.00 12.27
CA THR A 82 -21.15 3.31 11.98
C THR A 82 -21.11 2.62 10.61
N TYR A 83 -20.50 3.25 9.60
CA TYR A 83 -20.41 2.69 8.25
C TYR A 83 -19.48 1.47 8.17
N MET A 84 -18.35 1.50 8.89
CA MET A 84 -17.43 0.35 8.98
C MET A 84 -18.08 -0.90 9.62
N TYR A 85 -18.96 -0.71 10.60
CA TYR A 85 -19.57 -1.83 11.33
C TYR A 85 -20.65 -2.56 10.52
N ILE A 86 -21.37 -1.87 9.63
CA ILE A 86 -22.47 -2.43 8.84
C ILE A 86 -21.95 -3.28 7.66
N SER A 87 -20.75 -3.00 7.14
CA SER A 87 -20.22 -3.60 5.91
C SER A 87 -19.67 -5.04 6.02
N ARG A 88 -19.98 -5.80 7.10
CA ARG A 88 -19.42 -7.16 7.33
C ARG A 88 -20.41 -8.33 7.47
N SER A 89 -21.74 -8.14 7.44
CA SER A 89 -22.69 -9.23 7.79
C SER A 89 -24.03 -9.24 7.03
N ILE A 90 -24.15 -10.01 5.93
CA ILE A 90 -25.41 -10.36 5.24
C ILE A 90 -25.19 -11.56 4.28
N ILE A 91 -26.14 -12.46 3.96
CA ILE A 91 -27.52 -12.70 4.48
C ILE A 91 -27.57 -14.12 5.12
N PRO A 92 -28.17 -15.25 4.62
CA PRO A 92 -29.33 -15.48 3.74
C PRO A 92 -30.35 -16.56 4.25
N HIS A 93 -31.53 -16.11 4.72
CA HIS A 93 -32.84 -16.82 4.71
C HIS A 93 -33.03 -18.08 5.62
N GLY A 94 -34.23 -18.41 6.13
CA GLY A 94 -35.57 -17.87 5.84
C GLY A 94 -36.67 -18.13 6.90
N TYR A 95 -37.94 -18.05 6.49
CA TYR A 95 -39.15 -17.72 7.28
C TYR A 95 -39.91 -18.86 8.00
N LYS A 96 -40.74 -18.46 9.00
CA LYS A 96 -42.12 -18.90 9.39
C LYS A 96 -42.27 -19.21 10.90
N VAL A 97 -43.41 -19.08 11.60
CA VAL A 97 -44.74 -18.41 11.45
C VAL A 97 -45.37 -18.28 12.87
N GLY A 98 -46.44 -17.49 13.08
CA GLY A 98 -47.19 -17.46 14.36
C GLY A 98 -47.94 -18.77 14.69
N ASP A 99 -48.59 -18.95 15.85
CA ASP A 99 -49.20 -17.94 16.74
C ASP A 99 -49.52 -18.52 18.16
N TYR A 100 -49.97 -17.67 19.10
CA TYR A 100 -50.52 -17.96 20.45
C TYR A 100 -49.58 -18.32 21.64
N ARG A 101 -50.18 -18.36 22.85
CA ARG A 101 -49.66 -17.76 24.10
C ARG A 101 -49.39 -18.71 25.29
N LEU A 102 -48.38 -18.33 26.08
CA LEU A 102 -48.28 -18.42 27.57
C LEU A 102 -48.35 -19.80 28.27
N SER A 103 -47.19 -20.32 28.69
CA SER A 103 -46.85 -20.45 30.13
C SER A 103 -45.32 -20.64 30.31
N GLN A 104 -44.84 -20.63 31.56
CA GLN A 104 -43.41 -20.47 31.90
C GLN A 104 -42.56 -21.74 31.70
N ALA A 105 -41.45 -21.63 30.97
CA ALA A 105 -40.29 -22.52 31.02
C ALA A 105 -39.02 -21.74 30.68
N HIS A 106 -37.86 -22.10 31.24
CA HIS A 106 -36.60 -21.37 31.03
C HIS A 106 -35.99 -21.65 29.65
N THR A 107 -35.68 -20.58 28.90
CA THR A 107 -34.72 -20.61 27.79
C THR A 107 -33.30 -20.42 28.33
N PRO A 108 -32.35 -21.35 28.10
CA PRO A 108 -30.95 -21.14 28.42
C PRO A 108 -30.36 -19.95 27.65
N ASN A 109 -29.35 -19.29 28.24
CA ASN A 109 -28.82 -18.01 27.77
C ASN A 109 -28.39 -18.01 26.30
N LEU A 110 -28.98 -17.11 25.50
CA LEU A 110 -28.22 -16.44 24.44
C LEU A 110 -27.30 -15.42 25.11
N GLU A 111 -26.13 -15.86 25.59
CA GLU A 111 -25.01 -14.92 25.74
C GLU A 111 -24.50 -14.55 24.36
N ILE A 112 -25.10 -13.46 23.85
CA ILE A 112 -24.58 -12.61 22.79
C ILE A 112 -23.09 -12.36 23.04
N ILE A 113 -22.28 -12.32 21.98
CA ILE A 113 -20.84 -12.06 22.03
C ILE A 113 -20.56 -10.73 22.77
N LYS A 114 -20.31 -10.85 24.08
CA LYS A 114 -19.76 -9.82 24.97
C LYS A 114 -18.26 -10.01 25.14
N LEU A 115 -17.54 -10.25 24.03
CA LEU A 115 -16.09 -10.20 24.08
C LEU A 115 -15.65 -8.72 24.13
N THR A 116 -15.27 -8.32 25.34
CA THR A 116 -14.34 -7.23 25.67
C THR A 116 -14.66 -5.81 25.14
N TYR A 117 -15.72 -5.22 25.69
CA TYR A 117 -15.84 -3.76 25.91
C TYR A 117 -15.98 -3.46 27.42
N LEU A 118 -14.99 -3.84 28.22
CA LEU A 118 -15.03 -3.72 29.69
C LEU A 118 -14.05 -2.71 30.28
N ASP A 119 -12.96 -2.38 29.58
CA ASP A 119 -11.93 -1.44 30.05
C ASP A 119 -12.16 -0.08 29.40
N VAL A 120 -12.80 0.83 30.13
CA VAL A 120 -13.21 2.13 29.58
C VAL A 120 -13.16 3.23 30.65
N LEU A 121 -12.47 4.32 30.35
CA LEU A 121 -12.51 5.57 31.12
C LEU A 121 -13.84 6.27 30.82
N ILE A 122 -14.71 6.34 31.82
CA ILE A 122 -16.11 6.75 31.68
C ILE A 122 -16.23 8.27 31.59
N ALA A 123 -15.56 8.98 32.51
CA ALA A 123 -15.53 10.43 32.56
C ALA A 123 -14.28 10.96 33.27
N ALA A 124 -13.86 12.16 32.90
CA ALA A 124 -12.89 12.98 33.60
C ALA A 124 -13.56 14.23 34.18
N ALA A 125 -13.08 14.74 35.32
CA ALA A 125 -13.64 15.92 35.98
C ALA A 125 -12.62 16.68 36.83
N VAL A 126 -12.84 17.98 37.00
CA VAL A 126 -12.18 18.79 38.05
C VAL A 126 -13.25 19.28 39.02
N CYS A 127 -13.01 19.08 40.31
CA CYS A 127 -13.92 19.47 41.38
C CYS A 127 -13.19 20.16 42.54
N THR A 128 -13.89 20.96 43.33
CA THR A 128 -13.34 21.58 44.55
C THR A 128 -13.19 20.55 45.68
N LYS A 129 -12.37 20.84 46.68
CA LYS A 129 -12.32 20.04 47.93
C LYS A 129 -13.66 19.94 48.68
N GLY A 130 -14.61 20.84 48.42
CA GLY A 130 -15.99 20.75 48.91
C GLY A 130 -16.93 19.89 48.03
N GLY A 131 -16.41 19.24 46.99
CA GLY A 131 -17.18 18.34 46.12
C GLY A 131 -17.93 18.99 44.97
N LYS A 132 -17.81 20.31 44.79
CA LYS A 132 -18.45 21.02 43.67
C LYS A 132 -17.69 20.72 42.38
N THR A 133 -18.32 20.03 41.43
CA THR A 133 -17.76 19.89 40.08
C THR A 133 -17.72 21.23 39.37
N ILE A 134 -16.57 21.58 38.80
CA ILE A 134 -16.37 22.78 37.98
C ILE A 134 -16.52 22.41 36.50
N ILE A 135 -15.93 21.28 36.11
CA ILE A 135 -15.98 20.73 34.75
C ILE A 135 -16.03 19.20 34.80
N SER A 136 -16.77 18.58 33.89
CA SER A 136 -16.68 17.15 33.61
C SER A 136 -16.90 16.87 32.13
N ARG A 137 -16.02 16.04 31.56
CA ARG A 137 -16.14 15.47 30.22
C ARG A 137 -16.44 13.97 30.34
N GLN A 138 -17.51 13.53 29.69
CA GLN A 138 -17.87 12.12 29.58
C GLN A 138 -17.42 11.60 28.22
N PHE A 139 -16.79 10.42 28.18
CA PHE A 139 -16.32 9.79 26.95
C PHE A 139 -17.21 8.63 26.51
N VAL A 140 -17.97 8.06 27.45
CA VAL A 140 -18.99 7.04 27.24
C VAL A 140 -20.40 7.67 27.29
N GLU A 141 -21.32 7.17 26.49
CA GLU A 141 -22.71 7.66 26.45
C GLU A 141 -23.44 7.38 27.78
N MET A 142 -23.84 8.45 28.48
CA MET A 142 -24.44 8.37 29.80
C MET A 142 -25.53 9.43 30.01
N THR A 143 -26.56 9.12 30.79
CA THR A 143 -27.56 10.11 31.18
C THR A 143 -26.98 11.12 32.16
N LYS A 144 -27.37 12.40 32.00
CA LYS A 144 -26.92 13.51 32.86
C LYS A 144 -27.09 13.20 34.36
N ALA A 145 -28.24 12.66 34.75
CA ALA A 145 -28.53 12.30 36.15
C ALA A 145 -27.59 11.23 36.73
N ARG A 146 -27.06 10.30 35.90
CA ARG A 146 -26.11 9.28 36.36
C ARG A 146 -24.72 9.88 36.60
N ILE A 147 -24.21 10.74 35.71
CA ILE A 147 -22.92 11.41 35.93
C ILE A 147 -22.98 12.41 37.09
N GLU A 148 -24.06 13.18 37.23
CA GLU A 148 -24.29 14.04 38.40
C GLU A 148 -24.36 13.22 39.71
N GLY A 149 -25.01 12.05 39.70
CA GLY A 149 -25.06 11.14 40.85
C GLY A 149 -23.70 10.58 41.25
N LEU A 150 -22.87 10.15 40.28
CA LEU A 150 -21.51 9.66 40.53
C LEU A 150 -20.60 10.77 41.10
N LEU A 151 -20.64 11.97 40.50
CA LEU A 151 -19.85 13.11 40.97
C LEU A 151 -20.29 13.60 42.36
N ALA A 152 -21.59 13.55 42.68
CA ALA A 152 -22.13 13.89 44.01
C ALA A 152 -21.86 12.80 45.08
N ALA A 153 -21.47 11.59 44.68
CA ALA A 153 -21.07 10.53 45.60
C ALA A 153 -19.61 10.70 46.08
N PHE A 154 -18.70 11.06 45.18
CA PHE A 154 -17.26 11.19 45.43
C PHE A 154 -16.88 11.90 46.76
N PRO A 155 -17.46 13.05 47.15
CA PRO A 155 -17.05 13.76 48.37
C PRO A 155 -17.36 13.00 49.66
N LYS A 156 -18.35 12.08 49.62
CA LYS A 156 -18.71 11.22 50.76
C LYS A 156 -17.80 9.99 50.89
N LEU A 157 -17.04 9.68 49.84
CA LEU A 157 -16.05 8.61 49.81
C LEU A 157 -14.68 9.07 50.33
N MET A 158 -14.43 10.39 50.34
CA MET A 158 -13.17 11.02 50.73
C MET A 158 -12.95 11.16 52.25
N SER A 159 -13.94 10.82 53.09
CA SER A 159 -13.91 11.12 54.53
C SER A 159 -13.21 10.07 55.41
N THR A 160 -12.51 9.10 54.83
CA THR A 160 -11.68 8.12 55.56
C THR A 160 -10.22 8.55 55.55
N GLY A 161 -9.57 8.56 56.73
CA GLY A 161 -8.25 9.17 56.95
C GLY A 161 -7.05 8.38 56.40
N LYS A 162 -7.09 7.92 55.15
CA LYS A 162 -5.96 7.28 54.45
C LYS A 162 -5.75 7.94 53.09
N GLN A 163 -4.51 8.26 52.74
CA GLN A 163 -4.14 8.80 51.43
C GLN A 163 -4.10 7.68 50.38
N HIS A 164 -5.28 7.26 49.91
CA HIS A 164 -5.38 6.45 48.69
C HIS A 164 -5.43 7.38 47.47
N THR A 165 -4.87 6.94 46.34
CA THR A 165 -4.94 7.61 45.02
C THR A 165 -6.19 7.22 44.22
N PHE A 166 -7.00 6.31 44.77
CA PHE A 166 -8.26 5.87 44.21
C PHE A 166 -9.20 5.39 45.32
N VAL A 167 -10.51 5.40 45.07
CA VAL A 167 -11.51 4.71 45.89
C VAL A 167 -12.46 3.94 44.95
N GLU A 168 -12.79 2.71 45.32
CA GLU A 168 -13.76 1.89 44.59
C GLU A 168 -15.15 1.92 45.23
N THR A 169 -16.15 1.71 44.38
CA THR A 169 -17.53 1.39 44.78
C THR A 169 -17.90 0.01 44.22
N GLU A 170 -19.16 -0.39 44.36
CA GLU A 170 -19.71 -1.58 43.70
C GLU A 170 -19.74 -1.44 42.17
N SER A 171 -19.89 -0.21 41.65
CA SER A 171 -20.16 0.04 40.22
C SER A 171 -19.00 0.67 39.43
N VAL A 172 -18.15 1.50 40.05
CA VAL A 172 -17.05 2.23 39.40
C VAL A 172 -15.85 2.40 40.33
N ARG A 173 -14.68 2.64 39.73
CA ARG A 173 -13.48 3.17 40.41
C ARG A 173 -13.42 4.69 40.21
N TYR A 174 -13.03 5.41 41.25
CA TYR A 174 -12.68 6.82 41.20
C TYR A 174 -11.18 6.94 41.42
N VAL A 175 -10.42 7.40 40.43
CA VAL A 175 -8.95 7.60 40.52
C VAL A 175 -8.69 9.10 40.55
N TYR A 176 -7.97 9.62 41.55
CA TYR A 176 -7.91 11.07 41.79
C TYR A 176 -6.57 11.57 42.33
N GLN A 177 -6.28 12.84 42.01
CA GLN A 177 -5.08 13.55 42.46
C GLN A 177 -5.46 14.95 42.96
N PRO A 178 -4.99 15.39 44.14
CA PRO A 178 -5.19 16.76 44.61
C PRO A 178 -4.41 17.77 43.76
N LEU A 179 -5.05 18.89 43.41
CA LEU A 179 -4.48 20.03 42.70
C LEU A 179 -4.76 21.31 43.50
N GLU A 180 -3.85 21.68 44.41
CA GLU A 180 -3.98 22.80 45.35
C GLU A 180 -5.32 22.83 46.15
N LYS A 181 -6.34 23.53 45.62
CA LYS A 181 -7.68 23.71 46.20
C LYS A 181 -8.74 22.78 45.59
N LEU A 182 -8.34 22.02 44.56
CA LEU A 182 -9.16 21.19 43.70
C LEU A 182 -8.71 19.72 43.74
N TYR A 183 -9.45 18.86 43.05
CA TYR A 183 -9.07 17.50 42.67
C TYR A 183 -9.25 17.33 41.16
N MET A 184 -8.28 16.68 40.51
CA MET A 184 -8.51 16.00 39.24
C MET A 184 -9.06 14.60 39.54
N LEU A 185 -10.11 14.20 38.82
CA LEU A 185 -10.87 12.98 39.07
C LEU A 185 -11.15 12.24 37.74
N LEU A 186 -10.77 10.97 37.67
CA LEU A 186 -11.22 10.03 36.65
C LEU A 186 -12.23 9.07 37.25
N ILE A 187 -13.23 8.69 36.46
CA ILE A 187 -14.22 7.65 36.79
C ILE A 187 -14.05 6.54 35.77
N THR A 188 -13.64 5.35 36.20
CA THR A 188 -13.28 4.22 35.33
C THR A 188 -14.04 2.95 35.72
N THR A 189 -14.11 1.98 34.80
CA THR A 189 -14.65 0.65 35.12
C THR A 189 -13.71 -0.09 36.07
N LYS A 190 -14.24 -1.02 36.87
CA LYS A 190 -13.42 -1.79 37.81
C LYS A 190 -12.40 -2.73 37.14
N ALA A 191 -12.65 -3.10 35.89
CA ALA A 191 -11.76 -3.92 35.07
C ALA A 191 -10.55 -3.13 34.53
N SER A 192 -10.72 -1.82 34.29
CA SER A 192 -9.69 -0.96 33.67
C SER A 192 -8.36 -1.00 34.42
N ASN A 193 -7.25 -0.90 33.68
CA ASN A 193 -5.90 -1.01 34.22
C ASN A 193 -5.57 0.19 35.12
N ILE A 194 -5.46 -0.05 36.42
CA ILE A 194 -5.26 1.00 37.42
C ILE A 194 -3.91 1.73 37.27
N LEU A 195 -2.88 1.09 36.72
CA LEU A 195 -1.58 1.74 36.46
C LEU A 195 -1.69 2.74 35.30
N GLU A 196 -2.45 2.37 34.27
CA GLU A 196 -2.74 3.22 33.12
C GLU A 196 -3.71 4.36 33.50
N ASP A 197 -4.73 4.09 34.31
CA ASP A 197 -5.59 5.12 34.92
C ASP A 197 -4.76 6.17 35.70
N LEU A 198 -3.80 5.72 36.51
CA LEU A 198 -2.95 6.59 37.32
C LEU A 198 -1.96 7.39 36.46
N GLU A 199 -1.47 6.85 35.35
CA GLU A 199 -0.62 7.58 34.42
C GLU A 199 -1.43 8.59 33.58
N THR A 200 -2.60 8.19 33.11
CA THR A 200 -3.59 9.04 32.44
C THR A 200 -3.98 10.22 33.32
N LEU A 201 -4.29 9.97 34.61
CA LEU A 201 -4.58 11.00 35.60
C LEU A 201 -3.43 12.01 35.74
N ARG A 202 -2.17 11.55 35.71
CA ARG A 202 -1.00 12.45 35.74
C ARG A 202 -0.90 13.30 34.47
N LEU A 203 -1.29 12.79 33.30
CA LEU A 203 -1.33 13.55 32.05
C LEU A 203 -2.45 14.62 32.08
N PHE A 204 -3.67 14.25 32.50
CA PHE A 204 -4.76 15.20 32.74
C PHE A 204 -4.36 16.30 33.75
N ALA A 205 -3.72 15.92 34.85
CA ALA A 205 -3.23 16.85 35.88
C ALA A 205 -2.12 17.80 35.36
N ARG A 206 -1.29 17.35 34.41
CA ARG A 206 -0.27 18.18 33.73
C ARG A 206 -0.84 19.08 32.64
N VAL A 207 -1.96 18.71 32.02
CA VAL A 207 -2.63 19.52 30.99
C VAL A 207 -3.28 20.78 31.57
N ILE A 208 -3.81 20.73 32.79
CA ILE A 208 -4.51 21.89 33.39
C ILE A 208 -3.60 23.14 33.52
N PRO A 209 -2.34 23.04 34.02
CA PRO A 209 -1.38 24.16 34.03
C PRO A 209 -1.08 24.82 32.67
N GLU A 210 -1.15 24.08 31.55
CA GLU A 210 -0.88 24.65 30.21
C GLU A 210 -1.96 25.67 29.79
N TYR A 211 -3.18 25.54 30.33
CA TYR A 211 -4.33 26.37 29.95
C TYR A 211 -4.83 27.31 31.06
N CYS A 212 -4.44 27.08 32.33
CA CYS A 212 -4.95 27.82 33.49
C CYS A 212 -3.80 28.39 34.33
N LYS A 213 -3.75 29.71 34.49
CA LYS A 213 -2.69 30.43 35.21
C LYS A 213 -2.74 30.25 36.73
N SER A 214 -3.89 29.84 37.27
CA SER A 214 -4.14 29.60 38.68
C SER A 214 -5.09 28.41 38.88
N MET A 215 -4.91 27.67 39.97
CA MET A 215 -5.73 26.51 40.33
C MET A 215 -6.95 26.92 41.17
N ASP A 216 -7.69 27.92 40.70
CA ASP A 216 -8.94 28.40 41.30
C ASP A 216 -10.17 28.11 40.43
N GLU A 217 -11.36 28.30 41.01
CA GLU A 217 -12.61 27.93 40.35
C GLU A 217 -12.95 28.80 39.13
N LEU A 218 -12.48 30.06 39.08
CA LEU A 218 -12.81 30.98 37.99
C LEU A 218 -11.94 30.72 36.77
N GLU A 219 -10.62 30.61 36.94
CA GLU A 219 -9.68 30.36 35.83
C GLU A 219 -9.99 29.01 35.13
N ILE A 220 -10.32 27.96 35.90
CA ILE A 220 -10.73 26.65 35.37
C ILE A 220 -12.06 26.75 34.60
N ALA A 221 -13.01 27.57 35.05
CA ALA A 221 -14.29 27.79 34.38
C ALA A 221 -14.14 28.62 33.09
N GLU A 222 -13.30 29.67 33.08
CA GLU A 222 -13.04 30.49 31.89
C GLU A 222 -12.30 29.72 30.78
N ASN A 223 -11.45 28.76 31.16
CA ASN A 223 -10.71 27.89 30.23
C ASN A 223 -11.36 26.52 29.99
N ALA A 224 -12.56 26.27 30.53
CA ALA A 224 -13.21 24.95 30.49
C ALA A 224 -13.31 24.33 29.09
N PHE A 225 -13.58 25.13 28.05
CA PHE A 225 -13.60 24.62 26.67
C PHE A 225 -12.22 24.18 26.17
N ASN A 226 -11.16 24.92 26.50
CA ASN A 226 -9.78 24.55 26.13
C ASN A 226 -9.37 23.24 26.83
N LEU A 227 -9.75 23.09 28.11
CA LEU A 227 -9.55 21.85 28.86
C LEU A 227 -10.34 20.68 28.25
N ILE A 228 -11.61 20.87 27.86
CA ILE A 228 -12.39 19.82 27.16
C ILE A 228 -11.76 19.42 25.83
N PHE A 229 -11.26 20.36 25.03
CA PHE A 229 -10.53 20.01 23.81
C PHE A 229 -9.28 19.18 24.14
N ALA A 230 -8.44 19.64 25.08
CA ALA A 230 -7.24 18.91 25.50
C ALA A 230 -7.56 17.52 26.08
N PHE A 231 -8.70 17.36 26.76
CA PHE A 231 -9.17 16.09 27.30
C PHE A 231 -9.70 15.13 26.22
N ASP A 232 -10.31 15.65 25.16
CA ASP A 232 -10.73 14.86 23.98
C ASP A 232 -9.52 14.37 23.15
N GLU A 233 -8.41 15.12 23.13
CA GLU A 233 -7.15 14.66 22.51
C GLU A 233 -6.40 13.62 23.36
N ILE A 234 -6.66 13.54 24.68
CA ILE A 234 -6.10 12.49 25.55
C ILE A 234 -6.92 11.19 25.47
N ILE A 235 -8.26 11.28 25.33
CA ILE A 235 -9.17 10.13 25.43
C ILE A 235 -10.12 10.03 24.23
N ALA A 236 -9.88 9.04 23.37
CA ALA A 236 -10.79 8.67 22.28
C ALA A 236 -11.71 7.52 22.70
N LEU A 237 -13.04 7.73 22.65
CA LEU A 237 -14.07 6.72 22.97
C LEU A 237 -13.97 6.07 24.37
N GLY A 238 -13.19 6.65 25.28
CA GLY A 238 -12.90 6.10 26.62
C GLY A 238 -11.61 5.28 26.73
N TYR A 239 -10.81 5.23 25.66
CA TYR A 239 -9.45 4.67 25.64
C TYR A 239 -8.40 5.78 25.63
N ARG A 240 -7.22 5.50 26.16
CA ARG A 240 -6.09 6.42 26.20
C ARG A 240 -5.40 6.53 24.84
N GLU A 241 -5.25 7.76 24.35
CA GLU A 241 -4.41 8.04 23.18
C GLU A 241 -2.94 8.26 23.58
N SER A 242 -2.02 7.86 22.70
CA SER A 242 -0.57 7.96 22.94
C SER A 242 -0.03 9.34 22.58
N VAL A 243 -0.46 10.37 23.34
CA VAL A 243 -0.17 11.78 23.09
C VAL A 243 0.66 12.44 24.20
N ASN A 244 1.54 13.37 23.81
CA ASN A 244 2.32 14.21 24.73
C ASN A 244 1.80 15.66 24.76
N LEU A 245 2.22 16.44 25.77
CA LEU A 245 1.75 17.82 25.99
C LEU A 245 1.97 18.76 24.79
N ALA A 246 3.07 18.59 24.03
CA ALA A 246 3.35 19.43 22.86
C ALA A 246 2.42 19.07 21.67
N GLN A 247 2.10 17.79 21.49
CA GLN A 247 1.09 17.34 20.52
C GLN A 247 -0.31 17.86 20.90
N ILE A 248 -0.74 17.65 22.15
CA ILE A 248 -2.03 18.14 22.67
C ILE A 248 -2.17 19.66 22.46
N ARG A 249 -1.13 20.44 22.79
CA ARG A 249 -1.14 21.89 22.53
C ARG A 249 -1.29 22.20 21.04
N THR A 250 -0.52 21.54 20.17
CA THR A 250 -0.57 21.75 18.71
C THR A 250 -1.96 21.44 18.13
N PHE A 251 -2.60 20.36 18.59
CA PHE A 251 -3.94 19.97 18.14
C PHE A 251 -5.02 20.93 18.66
N VAL A 252 -4.97 21.31 19.94
CA VAL A 252 -5.93 22.25 20.56
C VAL A 252 -5.75 23.69 20.04
N GLU A 253 -4.54 24.09 19.65
CA GLU A 253 -4.31 25.38 19.01
C GLU A 253 -5.06 25.51 17.67
N MET A 254 -5.28 24.40 16.93
CA MET A 254 -6.03 24.33 15.66
C MET A 254 -5.62 25.40 14.61
N ASP A 255 -4.40 25.92 14.67
CA ASP A 255 -3.95 27.01 13.80
C ASP A 255 -3.32 26.41 12.54
N SER A 256 -4.16 26.19 11.51
CA SER A 256 -3.74 25.55 10.27
C SER A 256 -2.58 26.32 9.63
N HIS A 257 -1.45 25.64 9.47
CA HIS A 257 -0.29 26.20 8.77
C HIS A 257 -0.65 26.59 7.33
N GLU A 258 -1.60 25.88 6.70
CA GLU A 258 -2.17 26.26 5.40
C GLU A 258 -2.95 27.58 5.44
N GLU A 259 -3.72 27.86 6.50
CA GLU A 259 -4.44 29.14 6.62
C GLU A 259 -3.48 30.31 6.92
N ARG A 260 -2.43 30.09 7.74
CA ARG A 260 -1.34 31.06 7.91
C ARG A 260 -0.59 31.33 6.59
N VAL A 261 -0.24 30.28 5.84
CA VAL A 261 0.41 30.40 4.52
C VAL A 261 -0.53 31.09 3.53
N TYR A 262 -1.82 30.76 3.50
CA TYR A 262 -2.82 31.40 2.64
C TYR A 262 -2.95 32.90 2.95
N GLN A 263 -3.00 33.29 4.23
CA GLN A 263 -3.02 34.70 4.63
C GLN A 263 -1.70 35.41 4.26
N ALA A 264 -0.55 34.78 4.46
CA ALA A 264 0.76 35.34 4.08
C ALA A 264 0.94 35.49 2.56
N VAL A 265 0.51 34.50 1.78
CA VAL A 265 0.48 34.53 0.31
C VAL A 265 -0.46 35.63 -0.17
N ARG A 266 -1.67 35.74 0.38
CA ARG A 266 -2.61 36.81 0.04
C ARG A 266 -2.04 38.20 0.38
N PHE A 267 -1.44 38.38 1.55
CA PHE A 267 -0.82 39.66 1.94
C PHE A 267 0.37 40.01 1.03
N THR A 268 1.13 39.00 0.59
CA THR A 268 2.21 39.14 -0.40
C THR A 268 1.66 39.52 -1.78
N GLN A 269 0.58 38.87 -2.25
CA GLN A 269 -0.10 39.21 -3.49
C GLN A 269 -0.69 40.64 -3.47
N GLU A 270 -1.31 41.08 -2.36
CA GLU A 270 -1.77 42.47 -2.21
C GLU A 270 -0.60 43.47 -2.19
N ARG A 271 0.54 43.11 -1.59
CA ARG A 271 1.77 43.94 -1.58
C ARG A 271 2.40 44.02 -2.96
N GLU A 272 2.48 42.91 -3.69
CA GLU A 272 2.96 42.87 -5.08
C GLU A 272 2.02 43.60 -6.04
N ALA A 273 0.70 43.45 -5.90
CA ALA A 273 -0.26 44.20 -6.70
C ALA A 273 -0.12 45.71 -6.47
N LYS A 274 0.06 46.14 -5.22
CA LYS A 274 0.35 47.55 -4.89
C LYS A 274 1.69 48.02 -5.48
N ASN A 275 2.75 47.20 -5.43
CA ASN A 275 4.04 47.56 -6.04
C ASN A 275 3.95 47.63 -7.57
N LYS A 276 3.38 46.62 -8.24
CA LYS A 276 3.16 46.59 -9.69
C LYS A 276 2.25 47.73 -10.17
N MET A 277 1.25 48.15 -9.37
CA MET A 277 0.48 49.38 -9.64
C MET A 277 1.33 50.65 -9.47
N LYS A 278 2.19 50.73 -8.45
CA LYS A 278 3.06 51.88 -8.19
C LYS A 278 4.17 52.01 -9.25
N GLU A 279 4.66 50.90 -9.79
CA GLU A 279 5.58 50.85 -10.93
C GLU A 279 4.88 51.23 -12.22
N LYS A 280 3.70 50.65 -12.54
CA LYS A 280 2.92 51.09 -13.71
C LYS A 280 2.54 52.57 -13.64
N ALA A 281 2.25 53.12 -12.45
CA ALA A 281 2.01 54.54 -12.27
C ALA A 281 3.27 55.39 -12.55
N LYS A 282 4.46 54.97 -12.06
CA LYS A 282 5.74 55.61 -12.40
C LYS A 282 6.05 55.53 -13.90
N GLU A 283 5.79 54.39 -14.54
CA GLU A 283 6.03 54.20 -15.97
C GLU A 283 5.11 55.08 -16.82
N LEU A 284 3.82 55.13 -16.49
CA LEU A 284 2.86 56.03 -17.14
C LEU A 284 3.22 57.51 -16.91
N GLN A 285 3.78 57.84 -15.75
CA GLN A 285 4.26 59.19 -15.43
C GLN A 285 5.56 59.53 -16.18
N ARG A 286 6.47 58.57 -16.38
CA ARG A 286 7.65 58.71 -17.25
C ARG A 286 7.24 58.93 -18.70
N GLN A 287 6.32 58.12 -19.23
CA GLN A 287 5.79 58.28 -20.58
C GLN A 287 5.09 59.64 -20.78
N ARG A 288 4.37 60.14 -19.77
CA ARG A 288 3.81 61.53 -19.78
C ARG A 288 4.89 62.62 -19.75
N LEU A 289 5.98 62.41 -19.00
CA LEU A 289 7.13 63.33 -18.98
C LEU A 289 7.92 63.33 -20.30
N GLU A 290 8.04 62.17 -20.96
CA GLU A 290 8.69 62.04 -22.26
C GLU A 290 7.82 62.60 -23.39
N ALA A 291 6.50 62.43 -23.32
CA ALA A 291 5.54 63.12 -24.19
C ALA A 291 5.64 64.64 -24.04
N ASN A 292 5.71 65.17 -22.81
CA ASN A 292 5.91 66.61 -22.57
C ASN A 292 7.31 67.12 -22.96
N LYS A 293 8.33 66.26 -23.10
CA LYS A 293 9.65 66.64 -23.63
C LYS A 293 9.70 66.70 -25.16
N LYS A 294 8.80 66.03 -25.87
CA LYS A 294 8.62 66.17 -27.32
C LYS A 294 7.56 67.24 -27.60
N GLY A 295 7.98 68.50 -27.56
CA GLY A 295 7.09 69.65 -27.63
C GLY A 295 6.34 69.78 -28.96
N THR A 296 5.06 69.41 -28.95
CA THR A 296 4.08 69.80 -29.98
C THR A 296 2.92 70.53 -29.30
N SER A 297 2.75 71.82 -29.58
CA SER A 297 1.81 72.69 -28.86
C SER A 297 0.39 72.65 -29.45
N ILE A 298 -0.55 72.06 -28.71
CA ILE A 298 -1.99 72.23 -28.96
C ILE A 298 -2.68 72.68 -27.66
N LYS A 299 -3.61 73.64 -27.79
CA LYS A 299 -4.28 74.32 -26.68
C LYS A 299 -5.27 73.41 -25.95
N SER A 300 -5.42 73.61 -24.65
CA SER A 300 -6.57 73.12 -23.87
C SER A 300 -7.27 74.31 -23.21
N PRO A 301 -8.60 74.47 -23.33
CA PRO A 301 -9.36 75.41 -22.51
C PRO A 301 -9.47 74.88 -21.07
N GLY A 302 -9.70 75.78 -20.11
CA GLY A 302 -9.62 75.46 -18.67
C GLY A 302 -10.93 75.59 -17.88
N PHE A 303 -10.91 74.95 -16.71
CA PHE A 303 -11.69 75.15 -15.47
C PHE A 303 -10.72 74.67 -14.36
N GLY A 304 -10.51 75.29 -13.19
CA GLY A 304 -11.39 76.07 -12.32
C GLY A 304 -12.04 75.14 -11.29
N GLY A 305 -11.85 75.24 -9.96
CA GLY A 305 -11.01 76.11 -9.12
C GLY A 305 -11.31 75.87 -7.61
N GLY A 306 -10.44 76.31 -6.67
CA GLY A 306 -10.63 76.15 -5.20
C GLY A 306 -9.35 75.67 -4.49
N TYR A 307 -8.63 76.48 -3.69
CA TYR A 307 -8.86 76.87 -2.28
C TYR A 307 -8.88 75.69 -1.27
N GLY A 308 -8.01 75.63 -0.24
CA GLY A 308 -6.80 76.44 0.04
C GLY A 308 -6.23 76.28 1.47
N SER A 309 -4.97 76.72 1.66
CA SER A 309 -4.23 76.92 2.94
C SER A 309 -3.89 75.69 3.82
N GLY A 310 -2.69 75.56 4.41
CA GLY A 310 -1.47 76.41 4.29
C GLY A 310 -0.27 75.91 5.13
N SER A 311 0.89 76.56 4.92
CA SER A 311 1.99 76.90 5.89
C SER A 311 2.37 75.95 7.05
N ASN A 312 3.64 75.64 7.36
CA ASN A 312 4.97 76.13 6.91
C ASN A 312 6.09 75.12 7.27
N PHE A 313 7.15 75.02 6.46
CA PHE A 313 8.55 75.15 6.94
C PHE A 313 9.53 75.38 5.75
N THR A 314 10.71 75.95 6.04
CA THR A 314 11.71 76.44 5.06
C THR A 314 13.17 76.07 5.49
N PRO A 315 14.22 76.17 4.63
CA PRO A 315 15.20 75.08 4.53
C PRO A 315 16.72 75.41 4.62
N THR A 316 17.56 74.35 4.61
CA THR A 316 18.99 74.28 4.15
C THR A 316 20.08 75.05 4.95
N PRO A 317 21.42 74.90 4.73
CA PRO A 317 22.19 74.06 3.77
C PRO A 317 23.44 73.24 4.27
N THR A 318 23.91 72.32 3.40
CA THR A 318 25.26 71.72 3.09
C THR A 318 26.54 71.85 3.97
N VAL A 319 27.33 70.75 4.03
CA VAL A 319 28.83 70.54 3.91
C VAL A 319 29.18 69.10 4.42
N GLY A 320 30.24 68.34 4.06
CA GLY A 320 31.38 68.45 3.12
C GLY A 320 32.77 68.23 3.80
N ASP A 321 33.82 67.56 3.28
CA ASP A 321 33.96 66.59 2.16
C ASP A 321 35.35 65.83 2.21
N SER A 322 35.52 64.73 1.44
CA SER A 322 36.78 64.07 0.96
C SER A 322 37.89 63.49 1.87
N ALA A 323 38.42 62.28 1.52
CA ALA A 323 39.83 61.81 1.67
C ALA A 323 40.10 60.49 0.90
N ASN A 324 41.37 60.12 0.58
CA ASN A 324 41.74 58.97 -0.28
C ASN A 324 43.22 58.47 -0.07
N PHE A 325 43.69 57.43 -0.82
CA PHE A 325 45.07 56.84 -0.91
C PHE A 325 45.59 55.95 0.28
N ILE A 326 46.63 55.07 0.21
CA ILE A 326 47.25 54.06 -0.74
C ILE A 326 48.57 53.48 -0.11
N PRO A 327 49.27 52.37 -0.51
CA PRO A 327 49.02 51.20 -1.41
C PRO A 327 49.38 49.78 -0.79
N GLU A 328 50.41 49.07 -1.34
CA GLU A 328 50.96 47.69 -1.13
C GLU A 328 52.49 47.77 -0.70
N PRO A 329 53.40 46.72 -0.60
CA PRO A 329 53.48 45.40 -1.30
C PRO A 329 54.20 44.15 -0.62
N THR A 330 54.37 43.06 -1.40
CA THR A 330 55.50 42.05 -1.48
C THR A 330 55.70 40.79 -0.57
N LYS A 331 55.46 39.60 -1.18
CA LYS A 331 56.38 38.45 -1.54
C LYS A 331 57.27 37.63 -0.55
N THR A 332 57.50 36.36 -0.95
CA THR A 332 58.66 35.41 -0.68
C THR A 332 58.83 34.81 0.75
N SER A 333 59.44 33.63 1.00
CA SER A 333 59.85 32.44 0.20
C SER A 333 60.38 31.25 1.05
N TYR A 334 60.23 30.00 0.57
CA TYR A 334 61.12 28.80 0.74
C TYR A 334 61.54 28.25 2.14
N THR A 335 61.19 26.96 2.38
CA THR A 335 62.01 25.74 2.77
C THR A 335 63.44 25.85 3.39
N PRO A 336 64.08 24.74 3.89
CA PRO A 336 63.61 23.39 4.32
C PRO A 336 64.27 22.85 5.64
N MET A 337 63.86 21.64 6.11
CA MET A 337 64.67 20.50 6.64
C MET A 337 63.70 19.49 7.31
N GLN A 338 63.60 18.19 6.99
CA GLN A 338 64.54 17.04 6.84
C GLN A 338 64.59 16.09 8.06
N LYS A 339 63.97 14.91 7.86
CA LYS A 339 64.33 13.52 8.24
C LYS A 339 65.57 13.27 9.14
N PRO A 340 65.51 12.20 9.97
CA PRO A 340 65.88 10.86 9.48
C PRO A 340 64.68 10.04 8.94
N ALA A 341 64.75 9.06 8.02
CA ALA A 341 65.82 8.18 7.49
C ALA A 341 66.23 7.02 8.43
N SER A 342 66.31 5.74 8.00
CA SER A 342 66.00 5.13 6.69
C SER A 342 66.05 3.58 6.72
N VAL A 343 65.67 2.94 5.60
CA VAL A 343 65.90 1.51 5.20
C VAL A 343 64.86 0.50 5.75
N GLY A 344 64.31 -0.44 4.95
CA GLY A 344 64.51 -0.68 3.51
C GLY A 344 63.57 -1.72 2.86
N ALA A 345 63.70 -1.84 1.53
CA ALA A 345 62.93 -2.71 0.61
C ALA A 345 63.24 -4.22 0.74
N GLY A 346 62.48 -5.16 0.13
CA GLY A 346 61.20 -5.02 -0.58
C GLY A 346 60.87 -6.18 -1.56
N ALA A 347 59.68 -6.08 -2.17
CA ALA A 347 59.18 -6.65 -3.43
C ALA A 347 59.69 -7.99 -4.02
N MET A 348 58.76 -8.88 -4.40
CA MET A 348 58.55 -9.28 -5.81
C MET A 348 57.16 -9.92 -6.06
N LYS A 349 56.89 -10.35 -7.31
CA LYS A 349 55.55 -10.69 -7.87
C LYS A 349 55.67 -11.88 -8.86
N LEU A 350 54.51 -12.43 -9.28
CA LEU A 350 54.32 -13.58 -10.21
C LEU A 350 54.64 -14.97 -9.62
N GLY A 351 53.93 -16.07 -9.91
CA GLY A 351 52.59 -16.22 -10.53
C GLY A 351 52.43 -17.47 -11.42
N GLY A 352 51.49 -18.39 -11.12
CA GLY A 352 51.08 -19.45 -12.08
C GLY A 352 50.42 -20.73 -11.53
N LYS A 353 49.13 -20.94 -11.89
CA LYS A 353 48.41 -22.21 -12.18
C LYS A 353 48.57 -23.49 -11.31
N SER A 354 47.47 -23.78 -10.57
CA SER A 354 46.67 -25.04 -10.53
C SER A 354 47.22 -26.42 -10.12
N ARG A 355 46.40 -27.14 -9.32
CA ARG A 355 46.39 -28.61 -9.02
C ARG A 355 47.53 -29.15 -8.16
N ASP A 356 47.39 -30.20 -7.34
CA ASP A 356 46.25 -31.00 -6.80
C ASP A 356 46.39 -31.02 -5.24
N ILE A 357 45.41 -31.26 -4.36
CA ILE A 357 44.64 -32.49 -4.05
C ILE A 357 45.53 -33.73 -3.72
N ASP A 358 45.18 -34.42 -2.62
CA ASP A 358 45.71 -35.69 -2.09
C ASP A 358 47.22 -35.78 -1.74
N SER A 359 47.59 -35.34 -0.54
CA SER A 359 48.87 -35.71 0.13
C SER A 359 48.85 -35.80 1.66
N PHE A 360 47.76 -35.42 2.35
CA PHE A 360 47.66 -35.51 3.82
C PHE A 360 47.04 -36.82 4.33
N VAL A 361 46.27 -37.52 3.47
CA VAL A 361 45.56 -38.78 3.80
C VAL A 361 46.53 -39.95 3.98
N ASP A 362 47.76 -39.86 3.48
CA ASP A 362 48.75 -40.92 3.58
C ASP A 362 49.64 -40.83 4.83
N GLN A 363 49.80 -39.65 5.45
CA GLN A 363 50.57 -39.52 6.69
C GLN A 363 49.85 -40.15 7.90
N LEU A 364 48.52 -40.06 7.95
CA LEU A 364 47.71 -40.73 8.99
C LEU A 364 47.65 -42.27 8.83
N LYS A 365 48.28 -42.84 7.79
CA LYS A 365 48.49 -44.30 7.66
C LYS A 365 49.81 -44.76 8.28
N GLU A 366 50.73 -43.85 8.59
CA GLU A 366 51.98 -44.16 9.29
C GLU A 366 51.79 -44.28 10.82
N GLU A 367 50.66 -43.83 11.37
CA GLU A 367 50.33 -43.91 12.80
C GLU A 367 49.51 -45.17 13.21
N GLY A 368 49.23 -46.09 12.27
CA GLY A 368 49.22 -47.52 12.61
C GLY A 368 47.91 -48.23 13.00
N GLU A 369 46.71 -47.70 12.70
CA GLU A 369 45.46 -48.50 12.78
C GLU A 369 44.90 -48.88 11.40
N THR A 370 44.32 -50.08 11.30
CA THR A 370 44.07 -50.77 10.02
C THR A 370 42.70 -50.48 9.39
N VAL A 371 42.73 -50.15 8.09
CA VAL A 371 41.56 -50.09 7.21
C VAL A 371 41.40 -51.41 6.44
N THR A 372 40.18 -51.94 6.33
CA THR A 372 39.84 -53.01 5.38
C THR A 372 38.64 -52.66 4.50
N SER A 373 38.94 -52.40 3.24
CA SER A 373 38.03 -52.27 2.09
C SER A 373 37.60 -53.67 1.57
N ALA A 374 36.72 -53.89 0.58
CA ALA A 374 35.84 -53.08 -0.27
C ALA A 374 34.79 -54.03 -0.94
N ASN A 375 33.95 -53.48 -1.86
CA ASN A 375 33.24 -54.18 -2.96
C ASN A 375 32.00 -55.02 -2.59
N SER A 376 30.95 -55.11 -3.42
CA SER A 376 30.62 -54.38 -4.68
C SER A 376 29.12 -54.55 -5.06
N LEU A 377 28.75 -54.02 -6.25
CA LEU A 377 27.48 -54.15 -6.98
C LEU A 377 26.35 -53.17 -6.58
N ALA A 378 25.35 -53.06 -7.46
CA ALA A 378 24.56 -51.85 -7.66
C ALA A 378 23.04 -52.09 -7.76
N SER A 379 22.29 -50.99 -7.90
CA SER A 379 20.87 -50.90 -8.25
C SER A 379 19.86 -51.61 -7.33
N ALA A 380 19.51 -50.95 -6.22
CA ALA A 380 18.15 -50.95 -5.70
C ALA A 380 17.84 -49.58 -5.08
N GLY A 381 16.81 -48.89 -5.57
CA GLY A 381 16.31 -47.66 -4.96
C GLY A 381 15.27 -48.01 -3.91
N THR A 382 15.67 -48.13 -2.64
CA THR A 382 14.76 -48.41 -1.52
C THR A 382 14.84 -47.29 -0.49
N ARG A 383 13.67 -46.90 0.02
CA ARG A 383 13.51 -45.90 1.08
C ARG A 383 14.24 -46.37 2.35
N ILE A 384 14.84 -45.45 3.11
CA ILE A 384 15.15 -45.73 4.51
C ILE A 384 13.80 -46.02 5.20
N ALA A 385 13.70 -47.19 5.83
CA ALA A 385 12.48 -47.60 6.52
C ALA A 385 12.21 -46.68 7.72
N PRO A 386 10.94 -46.47 8.11
CA PRO A 386 10.65 -45.87 9.40
C PRO A 386 11.26 -46.73 10.51
N ILE A 387 11.51 -46.10 11.66
CA ILE A 387 11.89 -46.80 12.90
C ILE A 387 10.82 -47.87 13.16
N ASN A 388 11.24 -49.12 13.40
CA ASN A 388 10.33 -50.14 13.92
C ASN A 388 9.86 -49.65 15.30
N ALA A 389 8.59 -49.30 15.42
CA ALA A 389 7.97 -49.18 16.72
C ALA A 389 8.04 -50.55 17.41
N ASP A 390 8.39 -50.56 18.70
CA ASP A 390 8.25 -51.75 19.52
C ASP A 390 6.80 -52.23 19.50
N SER A 391 6.64 -53.55 19.61
CA SER A 391 5.35 -54.22 19.49
C SER A 391 4.44 -53.92 20.69
N THR A 392 3.70 -52.82 20.63
CA THR A 392 2.55 -52.59 21.50
C THR A 392 1.48 -53.64 21.19
N ASN A 393 1.09 -54.42 22.20
CA ASN A 393 -0.03 -55.37 22.10
C ASN A 393 -1.35 -54.58 22.07
N ASN A 394 -1.68 -54.05 20.89
CA ASN A 394 -2.92 -53.32 20.68
C ASN A 394 -4.11 -54.28 20.76
N GLU A 395 -5.00 -54.01 21.71
CA GLU A 395 -6.27 -54.75 21.87
C GLU A 395 -7.20 -54.52 20.66
N PRO A 396 -8.21 -55.39 20.44
CA PRO A 396 -9.12 -55.27 19.29
C PRO A 396 -9.93 -53.97 19.21
N VAL A 397 -9.98 -53.22 20.32
CA VAL A 397 -10.32 -51.80 20.36
C VAL A 397 -9.10 -51.04 20.88
N HIS A 398 -8.61 -50.10 20.07
CA HIS A 398 -7.45 -49.28 20.40
C HIS A 398 -7.79 -47.79 20.24
N LEU A 399 -7.34 -46.96 21.17
CA LEU A 399 -7.48 -45.52 21.13
C LEU A 399 -6.12 -44.84 21.24
N LYS A 400 -5.90 -43.82 20.42
CA LYS A 400 -4.76 -42.90 20.54
C LYS A 400 -5.27 -41.51 20.98
N GLN A 401 -4.85 -41.06 22.15
CA GLN A 401 -4.99 -39.67 22.62
C GLN A 401 -3.69 -38.93 22.33
N GLU A 402 -3.71 -38.04 21.33
CA GLU A 402 -2.56 -37.24 20.93
C GLU A 402 -2.80 -35.76 21.24
N GLU A 403 -1.88 -35.13 21.96
CA GLU A 403 -1.91 -33.70 22.30
C GLU A 403 -0.65 -33.00 21.80
N LYS A 404 -0.84 -31.86 21.14
CA LYS A 404 0.19 -31.07 20.47
C LYS A 404 0.21 -29.65 20.98
N LEU A 405 1.37 -29.20 21.43
CA LEU A 405 1.59 -27.85 21.97
C LEU A 405 2.32 -26.95 20.97
N ASN A 406 1.73 -25.79 20.70
CA ASN A 406 2.31 -24.72 19.90
C ASN A 406 2.42 -23.45 20.75
N VAL A 407 3.64 -23.06 21.10
CA VAL A 407 3.96 -22.02 22.08
C VAL A 407 5.01 -21.05 21.54
N ARG A 408 4.74 -19.75 21.71
CA ARG A 408 5.68 -18.64 21.48
C ARG A 408 5.77 -17.77 22.71
N ILE A 409 6.96 -17.65 23.26
CA ILE A 409 7.26 -16.88 24.47
C ILE A 409 8.23 -15.75 24.10
N ARG A 410 8.13 -14.59 24.77
CA ARG A 410 9.13 -13.51 24.70
C ARG A 410 10.29 -13.82 25.65
N GLN A 411 11.49 -13.30 25.36
CA GLN A 411 12.61 -13.34 26.32
C GLN A 411 12.27 -12.76 27.72
N ASP A 412 11.23 -11.91 27.85
CA ASP A 412 10.74 -11.43 29.15
C ASP A 412 9.72 -12.36 29.85
N GLY A 413 9.68 -13.64 29.47
CA GLY A 413 8.76 -14.67 29.98
C GLY A 413 7.36 -14.62 29.37
N GLY A 414 6.97 -13.51 28.74
CA GLY A 414 5.58 -13.31 28.36
C GLY A 414 5.10 -14.11 27.15
N VAL A 415 4.01 -14.85 27.34
CA VAL A 415 3.36 -15.66 26.31
C VAL A 415 2.80 -14.76 25.19
N GLN A 416 3.27 -14.95 23.95
CA GLN A 416 2.69 -14.34 22.75
C GLN A 416 1.56 -15.20 22.18
N ASN A 417 1.78 -16.52 22.14
CA ASN A 417 0.84 -17.52 21.67
C ASN A 417 0.98 -18.78 22.51
N PHE A 418 -0.15 -19.30 22.98
CA PHE A 418 -0.25 -20.64 23.53
C PHE A 418 -1.44 -21.32 22.86
N GLU A 419 -1.20 -22.45 22.20
CA GLU A 419 -2.25 -23.30 21.65
C GLU A 419 -1.94 -24.77 21.91
N LEU A 420 -2.83 -25.42 22.66
CA LEU A 420 -2.88 -26.87 22.81
C LEU A 420 -4.00 -27.41 21.92
N GLY A 421 -3.67 -28.22 20.93
CA GLY A 421 -4.62 -28.99 20.14
C GLY A 421 -4.53 -30.47 20.49
N GLY A 422 -5.65 -31.14 20.75
CA GLY A 422 -5.65 -32.58 21.02
C GLY A 422 -6.72 -33.35 20.28
N LEU A 423 -6.49 -34.64 20.06
CA LEU A 423 -7.30 -35.53 19.24
C LEU A 423 -7.32 -36.94 19.85
N VAL A 424 -8.52 -37.50 20.01
CA VAL A 424 -8.73 -38.94 20.24
C VAL A 424 -9.11 -39.59 18.92
N THR A 425 -8.28 -40.55 18.52
CA THR A 425 -8.47 -41.45 17.38
C THR A 425 -8.86 -42.82 17.90
N LEU A 426 -9.87 -43.45 17.28
CA LEU A 426 -10.37 -44.79 17.58
C LEU A 426 -10.08 -45.73 16.39
N ASN A 427 -9.50 -46.89 16.66
CA ASN A 427 -9.34 -47.99 15.72
C ASN A 427 -10.01 -49.26 16.29
N ILE A 428 -10.66 -50.04 15.42
CA ILE A 428 -11.32 -51.30 15.79
C ILE A 428 -10.93 -52.36 14.76
N SER A 429 -10.36 -53.47 15.20
CA SER A 429 -9.83 -54.53 14.33
C SER A 429 -10.63 -55.84 14.34
N ASP A 430 -11.68 -55.93 15.16
CA ASP A 430 -12.63 -57.06 15.22
C ASP A 430 -14.07 -56.52 15.12
N GLU A 431 -14.83 -57.05 14.15
CA GLU A 431 -16.23 -56.68 13.86
C GLU A 431 -17.13 -56.80 15.10
N LYS A 432 -16.85 -57.74 16.00
CA LYS A 432 -17.58 -57.93 17.26
C LYS A 432 -17.68 -56.64 18.07
N TRP A 433 -16.62 -55.82 18.08
CA TRP A 433 -16.54 -54.59 18.88
C TRP A 433 -16.87 -53.33 18.09
N GLY A 434 -17.35 -53.45 16.84
CA GLY A 434 -17.71 -52.28 16.03
C GLY A 434 -18.79 -51.39 16.66
N ARG A 435 -19.64 -51.91 17.56
CA ARG A 435 -20.80 -51.20 18.15
C ARG A 435 -20.58 -50.90 19.64
N ILE A 436 -19.72 -49.91 19.89
CA ILE A 436 -19.27 -49.47 21.23
C ILE A 436 -19.61 -48.00 21.56
N ARG A 437 -19.48 -47.65 22.84
CA ARG A 437 -19.41 -46.29 23.39
C ARG A 437 -18.08 -46.12 24.13
N VAL A 438 -17.41 -45.00 23.95
CA VAL A 438 -16.19 -44.64 24.71
C VAL A 438 -16.57 -43.62 25.79
N GLN A 439 -16.26 -43.91 27.04
CA GLN A 439 -16.46 -43.00 28.17
C GLN A 439 -15.26 -42.07 28.32
N ILE A 440 -15.49 -40.76 28.17
CA ILE A 440 -14.51 -39.73 28.48
C ILE A 440 -14.81 -39.16 29.87
N ASP A 441 -13.77 -38.95 30.66
CA ASP A 441 -13.75 -38.19 31.90
C ASP A 441 -13.01 -36.88 31.63
N ASN A 442 -13.68 -35.73 31.74
CA ASN A 442 -13.08 -34.42 31.56
C ASN A 442 -13.11 -33.66 32.89
N LYS A 443 -11.93 -33.53 33.51
CA LYS A 443 -11.68 -32.76 34.73
C LYS A 443 -11.02 -31.41 34.43
N ASP A 444 -10.86 -31.04 33.16
CA ASP A 444 -10.26 -29.78 32.77
C ASP A 444 -11.28 -28.63 32.87
N THR A 445 -11.06 -27.75 33.86
CA THR A 445 -11.91 -26.60 34.15
C THR A 445 -11.56 -25.37 33.31
N ARG A 446 -10.49 -25.39 32.50
CA ARG A 446 -9.93 -24.23 31.79
C ARG A 446 -10.70 -23.80 30.53
N GLY A 447 -11.96 -24.24 30.38
CA GLY A 447 -12.86 -23.78 29.31
C GLY A 447 -12.53 -24.27 27.89
N MET A 448 -11.94 -25.46 27.77
CA MET A 448 -11.48 -26.03 26.49
C MET A 448 -12.60 -26.17 25.44
N GLN A 449 -12.28 -25.87 24.18
CA GLN A 449 -13.21 -25.99 23.05
C GLN A 449 -13.25 -27.43 22.54
N LEU A 450 -14.25 -28.20 22.96
CA LEU A 450 -14.46 -29.61 22.57
C LEU A 450 -15.34 -29.75 21.31
N GLN A 451 -14.90 -30.61 20.36
CA GLN A 451 -15.61 -30.90 19.12
C GLN A 451 -15.63 -32.41 18.82
N THR A 452 -16.81 -33.02 18.82
CA THR A 452 -16.99 -34.41 18.36
C THR A 452 -17.09 -34.51 16.83
N HIS A 453 -16.73 -35.67 16.30
CA HIS A 453 -16.86 -36.02 14.89
C HIS A 453 -18.32 -35.92 14.38
N PRO A 454 -18.60 -35.50 13.13
CA PRO A 454 -19.97 -35.29 12.64
C PRO A 454 -20.92 -36.50 12.73
N ASN A 455 -20.42 -37.72 12.81
CA ASN A 455 -21.22 -38.95 12.96
C ASN A 455 -21.45 -39.38 14.42
N VAL A 456 -20.79 -38.73 15.39
CA VAL A 456 -20.98 -38.97 16.84
C VAL A 456 -22.21 -38.23 17.35
N ASP A 457 -22.93 -38.85 18.28
CA ASP A 457 -24.07 -38.25 18.98
C ASP A 457 -23.57 -37.14 19.94
N LYS A 458 -24.05 -35.92 19.69
CA LYS A 458 -23.64 -34.72 20.45
C LYS A 458 -24.37 -34.59 21.77
N GLU A 459 -25.59 -35.10 21.90
CA GLU A 459 -26.33 -35.02 23.17
C GLU A 459 -25.88 -36.15 24.11
N LEU A 460 -25.54 -37.33 23.57
CA LEU A 460 -24.88 -38.39 24.35
C LEU A 460 -23.55 -37.91 24.95
N PHE A 461 -22.72 -37.22 24.15
CA PHE A 461 -21.46 -36.66 24.64
C PHE A 461 -21.68 -35.57 25.70
N LYS A 462 -22.59 -34.61 25.46
CA LYS A 462 -22.90 -33.55 26.45
C LYS A 462 -23.48 -34.07 27.77
N THR A 463 -24.35 -35.09 27.71
CA THR A 463 -25.13 -35.54 28.89
C THR A 463 -24.47 -36.65 29.69
N LYS A 464 -23.58 -37.44 29.07
CA LYS A 464 -22.89 -38.57 29.71
C LYS A 464 -21.36 -38.56 29.57
N GLY A 465 -20.76 -37.65 28.80
CA GLY A 465 -19.34 -37.72 28.43
C GLY A 465 -19.03 -38.88 27.45
N GLN A 466 -20.04 -39.46 26.81
CA GLN A 466 -19.90 -40.68 26.01
C GLN A 466 -19.82 -40.38 24.51
N ILE A 467 -18.79 -40.92 23.85
CA ILE A 467 -18.64 -40.93 22.40
C ILE A 467 -19.32 -42.20 21.86
N GLY A 468 -20.39 -42.05 21.07
CA GLY A 468 -21.03 -43.13 20.33
C GLY A 468 -21.66 -42.60 19.04
N LEU A 469 -21.94 -43.47 18.07
CA LEU A 469 -22.53 -43.05 16.80
C LEU A 469 -24.00 -42.62 16.93
N LYS A 470 -24.42 -41.62 16.16
CA LYS A 470 -25.81 -41.12 16.03
C LYS A 470 -26.84 -42.18 15.64
N VAL A 471 -26.38 -43.31 15.10
CA VAL A 471 -27.21 -44.46 14.74
C VAL A 471 -26.60 -45.67 15.46
N PRO A 472 -27.06 -45.99 16.69
CA PRO A 472 -26.42 -47.01 17.53
C PRO A 472 -26.39 -48.42 16.93
N SER A 473 -27.24 -48.71 15.95
CA SER A 473 -27.24 -49.97 15.21
C SER A 473 -26.15 -50.09 14.13
N LYS A 474 -25.40 -49.01 13.82
CA LYS A 474 -24.26 -49.05 12.91
C LYS A 474 -22.94 -49.24 13.68
N PRO A 475 -22.01 -50.06 13.18
CA PRO A 475 -20.65 -50.08 13.73
C PRO A 475 -19.86 -48.83 13.31
N PHE A 476 -18.80 -48.53 14.07
CA PHE A 476 -17.69 -47.71 13.60
C PHE A 476 -16.93 -48.42 12.45
N PRO A 477 -16.26 -47.67 11.55
CA PRO A 477 -15.37 -48.24 10.54
C PRO A 477 -14.32 -49.19 11.16
N LEU A 478 -14.16 -50.36 10.56
CA LEU A 478 -13.15 -51.34 10.96
C LEU A 478 -11.81 -51.06 10.25
N HIS A 479 -10.71 -51.44 10.88
CA HIS A 479 -9.32 -51.31 10.39
C HIS A 479 -8.96 -49.89 9.90
N THR A 480 -9.64 -48.86 10.41
CA THR A 480 -9.53 -47.47 9.96
C THR A 480 -9.43 -46.56 11.17
N ASP A 481 -8.46 -45.65 11.17
CA ASP A 481 -8.31 -44.64 12.21
C ASP A 481 -9.39 -43.55 12.10
N VAL A 482 -10.25 -43.46 13.11
CA VAL A 482 -11.35 -42.48 13.15
C VAL A 482 -11.12 -41.48 14.28
N GLY A 483 -10.78 -40.24 13.93
CA GLY A 483 -10.78 -39.13 14.89
C GLY A 483 -12.19 -38.86 15.41
N VAL A 484 -12.45 -39.18 16.69
CA VAL A 484 -13.80 -39.15 17.29
C VAL A 484 -14.08 -37.90 18.13
N LEU A 485 -13.06 -37.36 18.79
CA LEU A 485 -13.12 -36.15 19.62
C LEU A 485 -11.85 -35.32 19.41
N LYS A 486 -12.01 -34.01 19.20
CA LYS A 486 -10.92 -33.03 19.14
C LYS A 486 -11.13 -31.95 20.21
N TRP A 487 -10.07 -31.39 20.76
CA TRP A 487 -10.09 -30.16 21.55
C TRP A 487 -9.10 -29.11 21.07
N ARG A 488 -9.37 -27.86 21.47
CA ARG A 488 -8.45 -26.72 21.39
C ARG A 488 -8.50 -25.94 22.70
N PHE A 489 -7.35 -25.59 23.25
CA PHE A 489 -7.20 -24.66 24.38
C PHE A 489 -6.17 -23.60 23.99
N GLN A 490 -6.46 -22.34 24.33
CA GLN A 490 -5.61 -21.19 24.06
C GLN A 490 -5.66 -20.25 25.25
N THR A 491 -4.53 -19.63 25.59
CA THR A 491 -4.40 -18.73 26.74
C THR A 491 -3.27 -17.71 26.52
N GLN A 492 -3.18 -16.71 27.41
CA GLN A 492 -2.05 -15.80 27.56
C GLN A 492 -1.48 -15.85 29.00
N ASP A 493 -1.96 -16.79 29.81
CA ASP A 493 -1.49 -17.05 31.16
C ASP A 493 -0.10 -17.69 31.12
N GLU A 494 0.89 -17.03 31.71
CA GLU A 494 2.28 -17.49 31.78
C GLU A 494 2.40 -18.78 32.63
N SER A 495 1.54 -18.96 33.64
CA SER A 495 1.49 -20.17 34.48
C SER A 495 0.92 -21.41 33.78
N ALA A 496 0.45 -21.26 32.53
CA ALA A 496 0.00 -22.39 31.70
C ALA A 496 1.14 -23.04 30.90
N LEU A 497 2.35 -22.46 30.88
CA LEU A 497 3.51 -23.13 30.30
C LEU A 497 3.77 -24.46 31.03
N PRO A 498 4.15 -25.56 30.34
CA PRO A 498 4.61 -26.78 31.02
C PRO A 498 5.96 -26.56 31.72
N ILE A 499 6.85 -25.83 31.06
CA ILE A 499 8.24 -25.58 31.45
C ILE A 499 8.64 -24.15 31.05
N SER A 500 9.06 -23.34 32.01
CA SER A 500 9.67 -22.03 31.76
C SER A 500 11.18 -22.22 31.53
N ILE A 501 11.77 -21.38 30.67
CA ILE A 501 13.22 -21.34 30.43
C ILE A 501 13.65 -19.87 30.46
N ASN A 502 14.62 -19.53 31.30
CA ASN A 502 15.25 -18.21 31.28
C ASN A 502 16.63 -18.33 30.63
N CYS A 503 16.91 -17.50 29.63
CA CYS A 503 18.19 -17.48 28.91
C CYS A 503 18.83 -16.10 29.02
N TRP A 504 19.97 -16.05 29.71
CA TRP A 504 20.72 -14.84 30.07
C TRP A 504 22.10 -14.80 29.41
N PRO A 505 22.19 -14.46 28.11
CA PRO A 505 23.46 -14.16 27.46
C PRO A 505 23.96 -12.75 27.81
N ALA A 506 25.22 -12.65 28.24
CA ALA A 506 25.92 -11.43 28.60
C ALA A 506 27.27 -11.32 27.87
N GLU A 507 27.63 -10.12 27.39
CA GLU A 507 28.91 -9.90 26.69
C GLU A 507 30.09 -9.84 27.67
N ASN A 508 31.12 -10.66 27.45
CA ASN A 508 32.22 -10.82 28.40
C ASN A 508 33.41 -9.84 28.21
N GLY A 509 33.21 -8.78 27.43
CA GLY A 509 34.20 -7.72 27.19
C GLY A 509 35.33 -8.08 26.23
N GLU A 510 35.69 -9.36 26.08
CA GLU A 510 36.73 -9.84 25.13
C GLU A 510 36.18 -10.14 23.73
N GLY A 511 34.90 -9.83 23.47
CA GLY A 511 34.23 -10.06 22.19
C GLY A 511 33.53 -11.42 22.08
N GLY A 512 33.29 -12.10 23.20
CA GLY A 512 32.38 -13.23 23.30
C GLY A 512 31.16 -12.94 24.17
N CYS A 513 30.31 -13.95 24.33
CA CYS A 513 29.26 -13.97 25.33
C CYS A 513 29.45 -15.14 26.29
N GLU A 514 29.15 -14.91 27.56
CA GLU A 514 28.81 -15.95 28.53
C GLU A 514 27.29 -16.07 28.60
N VAL A 515 26.79 -17.30 28.68
CA VAL A 515 25.36 -17.61 28.64
C VAL A 515 25.03 -18.55 29.77
N ASN A 516 24.25 -18.06 30.72
CA ASN A 516 23.56 -18.89 31.71
C ASN A 516 22.13 -19.14 31.20
N ILE A 517 21.71 -20.41 31.20
CA ILE A 517 20.36 -20.81 30.82
C ILE A 517 19.81 -21.82 31.84
N GLU A 518 18.61 -21.56 32.33
CA GLU A 518 17.94 -22.32 33.39
C GLU A 518 16.52 -22.71 32.97
N TYR A 519 15.98 -23.79 33.52
CA TYR A 519 14.58 -24.19 33.36
C TYR A 519 13.87 -24.40 34.70
N GLU A 520 12.55 -24.22 34.72
CA GLU A 520 11.67 -24.63 35.82
C GLU A 520 10.39 -25.33 35.30
N LEU A 521 10.00 -26.43 35.93
CA LEU A 521 8.77 -27.19 35.65
C LEU A 521 7.58 -26.55 36.35
N GLU A 522 6.83 -25.72 35.62
CA GLU A 522 5.63 -25.02 36.08
C GLU A 522 4.46 -25.98 36.36
N GLN A 523 4.25 -26.98 35.49
CA GLN A 523 3.18 -27.99 35.66
C GLN A 523 3.73 -29.24 36.35
N THR A 524 3.85 -29.19 37.68
CA THR A 524 4.42 -30.28 38.50
C THR A 524 3.62 -31.59 38.53
N ASP A 525 2.49 -31.68 37.81
CA ASP A 525 1.77 -32.93 37.58
C ASP A 525 2.06 -33.58 36.21
N LEU A 526 3.04 -33.05 35.47
CA LEU A 526 3.61 -33.64 34.26
C LEU A 526 4.99 -34.27 34.52
N GLU A 527 5.33 -35.22 33.65
CA GLU A 527 6.64 -35.88 33.57
C GLU A 527 7.12 -35.75 32.12
N LEU A 528 8.05 -34.82 31.87
CA LEU A 528 8.52 -34.50 30.52
C LEU A 528 9.72 -35.39 30.18
N ASN A 529 9.59 -36.19 29.12
CA ASN A 529 10.57 -37.17 28.67
C ASN A 529 11.26 -36.69 27.37
N ASP A 530 12.54 -37.04 27.23
CA ASP A 530 13.42 -36.66 26.10
C ASP A 530 13.44 -35.14 25.83
N VAL A 531 13.64 -34.35 26.90
CA VAL A 531 13.64 -32.89 26.81
C VAL A 531 14.93 -32.40 26.14
N GLN A 532 14.79 -31.71 25.01
CA GLN A 532 15.88 -31.10 24.26
C GLN A 532 15.66 -29.59 24.15
N ILE A 533 16.60 -28.82 24.70
CA ILE A 533 16.67 -27.36 24.58
C ILE A 533 17.75 -27.07 23.54
N ASN A 534 17.31 -26.65 22.35
CA ASN A 534 18.13 -26.38 21.18
C ASN A 534 18.46 -24.90 21.11
N ILE A 535 19.71 -24.55 21.39
CA ILE A 535 20.21 -23.18 21.45
C ILE A 535 21.04 -22.91 20.17
N PRO A 536 20.64 -21.97 19.30
CA PRO A 536 21.43 -21.64 18.11
C PRO A 536 22.77 -20.98 18.48
N LEU A 537 23.72 -21.05 17.55
CA LEU A 537 25.08 -20.52 17.68
C LEU A 537 25.50 -19.77 16.42
N PRO A 538 26.46 -18.82 16.50
CA PRO A 538 27.07 -18.21 15.33
C PRO A 538 27.75 -19.25 14.41
N ILE A 539 27.82 -18.94 13.11
CA ILE A 539 28.40 -19.85 12.11
C ILE A 539 29.87 -20.16 12.42
N GLY A 540 30.18 -21.44 12.63
CA GLY A 540 31.55 -21.90 12.94
C GLY A 540 32.02 -21.60 14.38
N ALA A 541 31.12 -21.15 15.25
CA ALA A 541 31.41 -21.01 16.67
C ALA A 541 31.77 -22.35 17.34
N LYS A 542 32.44 -22.24 18.50
CA LYS A 542 32.70 -23.38 19.39
C LYS A 542 32.31 -22.97 20.82
N PRO A 543 31.23 -23.51 21.39
CA PRO A 543 30.88 -23.25 22.77
C PRO A 543 31.85 -23.97 23.71
N VAL A 544 32.21 -23.30 24.79
CA VAL A 544 32.95 -23.86 25.93
C VAL A 544 31.98 -23.90 27.11
N VAL A 545 31.37 -25.06 27.33
CA VAL A 545 30.46 -25.31 28.45
C VAL A 545 31.28 -25.34 29.74
N SER A 546 30.91 -24.51 30.71
CA SER A 546 31.55 -24.42 32.04
C SER A 546 30.82 -25.29 33.07
N ASP A 547 29.48 -25.34 33.01
CA ASP A 547 28.66 -26.23 33.83
C ASP A 547 27.40 -26.68 33.06
N CYS A 548 26.84 -27.85 33.38
CA CYS A 548 25.69 -28.43 32.68
C CYS A 548 25.03 -29.55 33.49
N GLU A 549 23.81 -29.30 33.97
CA GLU A 549 22.96 -30.34 34.55
C GLU A 549 22.25 -31.13 33.44
N GLY A 550 22.74 -32.33 33.14
CA GLY A 550 22.23 -33.22 32.09
C GLY A 550 23.32 -33.66 31.13
N GLN A 551 23.00 -33.74 29.84
CA GLN A 551 23.96 -33.99 28.76
C GLN A 551 23.89 -32.86 27.73
N TYR A 552 24.98 -32.63 27.00
CA TYR A 552 24.97 -31.68 25.87
C TYR A 552 25.64 -32.25 24.63
N THR A 553 25.27 -31.74 23.46
CA THR A 553 25.86 -32.10 22.16
C THR A 553 25.98 -30.85 21.29
N HIS A 554 27.19 -30.56 20.81
CA HIS A 554 27.41 -29.46 19.88
C HIS A 554 27.31 -29.93 18.42
N GLU A 555 26.19 -29.62 17.77
CA GLU A 555 25.97 -29.89 16.35
C GLU A 555 26.61 -28.83 15.44
N ALA A 556 27.94 -28.86 15.34
CA ALA A 556 28.74 -27.90 14.57
C ALA A 556 28.37 -27.79 13.07
N LYS A 557 27.63 -28.76 12.50
CA LYS A 557 27.09 -28.68 11.12
C LYS A 557 25.77 -27.90 11.01
N LYS A 558 25.02 -27.78 12.11
CA LYS A 558 23.79 -26.97 12.21
C LYS A 558 24.06 -25.60 12.87
N ASN A 559 25.17 -25.48 13.61
CA ASN A 559 25.46 -24.39 14.55
C ASN A 559 24.41 -24.32 15.67
N ILE A 560 24.25 -25.44 16.39
CA ILE A 560 23.32 -25.58 17.53
C ILE A 560 24.04 -26.27 18.68
N LEU A 561 23.89 -25.75 19.90
CA LEU A 561 24.15 -26.47 21.14
C LEU A 561 22.83 -27.10 21.60
N VAL A 562 22.80 -28.44 21.66
CA VAL A 562 21.66 -29.20 22.17
C VAL A 562 21.93 -29.52 23.63
N TRP A 563 21.07 -29.07 24.54
CA TRP A 563 21.04 -29.49 25.94
C TRP A 563 19.93 -30.51 26.12
N SER A 564 20.28 -31.70 26.60
CA SER A 564 19.39 -32.87 26.70
C SER A 564 19.23 -33.29 28.16
N ILE A 565 17.99 -33.27 28.64
CA ILE A 565 17.59 -33.78 29.96
C ILE A 565 16.63 -34.98 29.73
N PRO A 566 16.99 -36.20 30.15
CA PRO A 566 16.15 -37.39 29.87
C PRO A 566 14.75 -37.32 30.45
N ILE A 567 14.61 -36.85 31.70
CA ILE A 567 13.33 -36.71 32.42
C ILE A 567 13.35 -35.44 33.27
N ILE A 568 12.31 -34.62 33.13
CA ILE A 568 12.00 -33.48 34.01
C ILE A 568 10.65 -33.76 34.70
N ASP A 569 10.68 -33.91 36.02
CA ASP A 569 9.50 -34.19 36.86
C ASP A 569 9.50 -33.33 38.15
N ALA A 570 8.58 -33.60 39.07
CA ALA A 570 8.49 -32.88 40.35
C ALA A 570 9.71 -33.07 41.28
N THR A 571 10.63 -33.98 40.98
CA THR A 571 11.90 -34.20 41.68
C THR A 571 13.07 -33.49 40.97
N THR A 572 13.08 -33.48 39.64
CA THR A 572 14.05 -32.74 38.79
C THR A 572 13.47 -31.41 38.29
N LYS A 573 12.71 -30.72 39.14
CA LYS A 573 11.83 -29.59 38.76
C LYS A 573 12.54 -28.33 38.23
N THR A 574 13.87 -28.26 38.32
CA THR A 574 14.71 -27.13 37.88
C THR A 574 16.09 -27.64 37.48
N GLY A 575 16.74 -26.96 36.54
CA GLY A 575 18.17 -27.17 36.30
C GLY A 575 18.81 -26.11 35.40
N ALA A 576 20.15 -26.10 35.35
CA ALA A 576 20.94 -25.05 34.69
C ALA A 576 22.08 -25.56 33.77
N MET A 577 22.47 -24.71 32.83
CA MET A 577 23.69 -24.82 32.01
C MET A 577 24.37 -23.46 31.90
N GLU A 578 25.69 -23.45 31.97
CA GLU A 578 26.54 -22.30 31.67
C GLU A 578 27.52 -22.61 30.55
N PHE A 579 27.61 -21.72 29.56
CA PHE A 579 28.59 -21.85 28.48
C PHE A 579 29.05 -20.49 27.96
N SER A 580 30.28 -20.43 27.45
CA SER A 580 30.84 -19.24 26.80
C SER A 580 31.08 -19.49 25.31
N VAL A 581 30.92 -18.44 24.48
CA VAL A 581 31.13 -18.51 23.03
C VAL A 581 31.91 -17.29 22.55
N PRO A 582 33.14 -17.45 22.02
CA PRO A 582 33.92 -16.34 21.48
C PRO A 582 33.35 -15.89 20.13
N ASN A 583 33.44 -14.57 19.84
CA ASN A 583 32.91 -13.94 18.61
C ASN A 583 31.38 -14.11 18.42
N SER A 584 30.62 -14.02 19.52
CA SER A 584 29.16 -14.13 19.54
C SER A 584 28.51 -12.88 20.15
N ARG A 585 27.21 -12.69 19.88
CA ARG A 585 26.38 -11.63 20.47
C ARG A 585 25.18 -12.23 21.21
N PRO A 586 24.57 -11.50 22.17
CA PRO A 586 23.41 -11.99 22.91
C PRO A 586 22.19 -12.36 22.06
N THR A 587 22.11 -11.84 20.83
CA THR A 587 21.08 -12.16 19.82
C THR A 587 21.22 -13.55 19.22
N ASP A 588 22.43 -14.10 19.20
CA ASP A 588 22.77 -15.25 18.33
C ASP A 588 22.30 -16.59 18.93
N PHE A 589 21.86 -16.55 20.20
CA PHE A 589 21.30 -17.66 20.97
C PHE A 589 19.77 -17.74 20.92
N PHE A 590 19.12 -16.94 20.06
CA PHE A 590 17.67 -16.93 19.87
C PHE A 590 17.28 -17.14 18.39
N PRO A 591 16.11 -17.76 18.11
CA PRO A 591 15.17 -18.35 19.07
C PRO A 591 15.70 -19.64 19.69
N VAL A 592 15.44 -19.83 20.99
CA VAL A 592 15.67 -21.12 21.66
C VAL A 592 14.47 -22.01 21.35
N HIS A 593 14.71 -23.22 20.82
CA HIS A 593 13.66 -24.19 20.51
C HIS A 593 13.65 -25.32 21.55
N ILE A 594 12.49 -25.62 22.11
CA ILE A 594 12.31 -26.70 23.08
C ILE A 594 11.51 -27.83 22.43
N SER A 595 11.89 -29.08 22.68
CA SER A 595 11.08 -30.24 22.34
C SER A 595 11.08 -31.27 23.46
N PHE A 596 9.93 -31.87 23.73
CA PHE A 596 9.75 -32.96 24.70
C PHE A 596 8.55 -33.83 24.33
N SER A 597 8.42 -34.96 25.01
CA SER A 597 7.22 -35.79 25.03
C SER A 597 6.72 -36.03 26.47
N SER A 598 5.50 -36.54 26.65
CA SER A 598 5.02 -37.09 27.92
C SER A 598 3.91 -38.09 27.67
N ASN A 599 3.84 -39.12 28.53
CA ASN A 599 2.73 -40.08 28.57
C ASN A 599 1.53 -39.54 29.39
N THR A 600 1.73 -38.44 30.11
CA THR A 600 0.67 -37.74 30.85
C THR A 600 0.04 -36.65 29.96
N PRO A 601 -1.29 -36.62 29.78
CA PRO A 601 -1.96 -35.60 29.00
C PRO A 601 -1.95 -34.25 29.73
N TYR A 602 -1.65 -33.17 29.00
CA TYR A 602 -1.69 -31.81 29.55
C TYR A 602 -3.13 -31.36 29.81
N ALA A 603 -4.04 -31.71 28.89
CA ALA A 603 -5.47 -31.58 29.10
C ALA A 603 -5.91 -32.61 30.15
N LYS A 604 -6.72 -32.19 31.13
CA LYS A 604 -7.18 -33.11 32.19
C LYS A 604 -8.40 -33.94 31.72
N ILE A 605 -8.29 -34.43 30.49
CA ILE A 605 -9.21 -35.28 29.73
C ILE A 605 -8.61 -36.68 29.69
N LYS A 606 -9.38 -37.70 30.09
CA LYS A 606 -8.95 -39.09 30.08
C LYS A 606 -10.02 -40.01 29.48
N ILE A 607 -9.59 -40.95 28.64
CA ILE A 607 -10.40 -42.11 28.25
C ILE A 607 -10.50 -43.05 29.47
N ASN A 608 -11.70 -43.28 29.96
CA ASN A 608 -11.93 -44.00 31.22
C ASN A 608 -12.39 -45.45 31.02
N ASP A 609 -13.29 -45.70 30.05
CA ASP A 609 -13.79 -47.05 29.74
C ASP A 609 -14.37 -47.13 28.33
N VAL A 610 -14.62 -48.36 27.84
CA VAL A 610 -15.33 -48.65 26.58
C VAL A 610 -16.41 -49.68 26.85
N MET A 611 -17.64 -49.44 26.42
CA MET A 611 -18.80 -50.30 26.66
C MET A 611 -19.50 -50.72 25.37
N LEU A 612 -20.13 -51.90 25.33
CA LEU A 612 -21.00 -52.32 24.22
C LEU A 612 -22.31 -51.51 24.19
N VAL A 613 -22.80 -51.21 22.98
CA VAL A 613 -24.05 -50.45 22.79
C VAL A 613 -25.30 -51.24 23.20
N GLU A 614 -25.24 -52.57 23.20
CA GLU A 614 -26.40 -53.46 23.38
C GLU A 614 -26.77 -53.69 24.86
N ASP A 615 -25.79 -53.79 25.76
CA ASP A 615 -25.97 -54.13 27.18
C ASP A 615 -25.14 -53.28 28.15
N ASP A 616 -24.40 -52.28 27.66
CA ASP A 616 -23.43 -51.46 28.41
C ASP A 616 -22.33 -52.29 29.13
N SER A 617 -22.04 -53.53 28.67
CA SER A 617 -20.96 -54.35 29.21
C SER A 617 -19.57 -53.84 28.80
N PRO A 618 -18.55 -53.93 29.68
CA PRO A 618 -17.22 -53.37 29.43
C PRO A 618 -16.43 -54.18 28.39
N VAL A 619 -15.70 -53.46 27.53
CA VAL A 619 -14.91 -53.99 26.42
C VAL A 619 -13.43 -53.82 26.72
N LYS A 620 -12.66 -54.91 26.58
CA LYS A 620 -11.20 -54.86 26.71
C LYS A 620 -10.61 -54.02 25.59
N HIS A 621 -9.92 -52.95 25.97
CA HIS A 621 -9.37 -51.94 25.07
C HIS A 621 -7.97 -51.52 25.50
N SER A 622 -7.24 -50.86 24.60
CA SER A 622 -5.92 -50.27 24.87
C SER A 622 -5.95 -48.77 24.56
N VAL A 623 -5.17 -47.98 25.30
CA VAL A 623 -5.05 -46.53 25.10
C VAL A 623 -3.56 -46.16 25.03
N GLU A 624 -3.16 -45.56 23.92
CA GLU A 624 -1.90 -44.82 23.79
C GLU A 624 -2.19 -43.35 24.10
N THR A 625 -1.40 -42.71 24.98
CA THR A 625 -1.51 -41.29 25.29
C THR A 625 -0.16 -40.63 25.07
N VAL A 626 -0.11 -39.60 24.23
CA VAL A 626 1.11 -38.85 23.94
C VAL A 626 0.82 -37.35 23.92
N PHE A 627 1.46 -36.62 24.83
CA PHE A 627 1.58 -35.16 24.80
C PHE A 627 2.95 -34.78 24.23
N LEU A 628 3.01 -33.89 23.23
CA LEU A 628 4.27 -33.51 22.59
C LEU A 628 4.28 -32.06 22.09
N THR A 629 5.48 -31.52 21.91
CA THR A 629 5.73 -30.20 21.29
C THR A 629 5.61 -30.25 19.76
N ASP A 630 4.75 -29.42 19.18
CA ASP A 630 4.64 -29.19 17.74
C ASP A 630 5.53 -28.01 17.29
N ASN A 631 5.55 -26.95 18.10
CA ASN A 631 6.54 -25.87 18.03
C ASN A 631 6.59 -25.16 19.39
N TYR A 632 7.74 -25.18 20.07
CA TYR A 632 7.94 -24.44 21.32
C TYR A 632 9.16 -23.55 21.13
N GLU A 633 8.97 -22.24 21.05
CA GLU A 633 10.05 -21.30 20.76
C GLU A 633 10.03 -20.07 21.67
N ILE A 634 11.21 -19.70 22.17
CA ILE A 634 11.45 -18.48 22.93
C ILE A 634 12.11 -17.49 21.99
N GLN A 635 11.34 -16.48 21.58
CA GLN A 635 11.78 -15.44 20.67
C GLN A 635 12.26 -14.24 21.46
N ILE A 636 13.38 -13.64 21.02
CA ILE A 636 13.74 -12.29 21.45
C ILE A 636 12.60 -11.34 21.08
N TYR A 637 12.07 -10.61 22.05
CA TYR A 637 11.09 -9.58 21.76
C TYR A 637 11.81 -8.41 21.09
N LEU A 638 11.47 -8.10 19.83
CA LEU A 638 11.93 -6.88 19.17
C LEU A 638 11.25 -5.62 19.75
N LYS A 639 11.46 -5.38 21.05
CA LYS A 639 12.05 -4.10 21.45
C LYS A 639 13.31 -3.95 20.60
N ILE A 640 13.21 -3.05 19.63
CA ILE A 640 14.24 -2.50 18.74
C ILE A 640 15.67 -2.84 19.18
N ILE A 641 16.51 -3.30 18.24
CA ILE A 641 17.95 -3.56 18.45
C ILE A 641 18.70 -2.22 18.70
N LEU A 642 18.49 -1.65 19.89
CA LEU A 642 19.02 -0.36 20.32
C LEU A 642 20.31 -0.50 21.16
N LYS A 643 20.75 -1.75 21.34
CA LYS A 643 22.09 -2.22 21.71
C LYS A 643 22.30 -3.55 20.96
N ILE A 644 23.29 -3.78 20.11
CA ILE A 644 24.31 -2.86 19.57
C ILE A 644 24.11 -2.77 18.05
N MET A 645 23.17 -1.94 17.61
CA MET A 645 23.33 -1.25 16.32
C MET A 645 24.13 0.02 16.58
N THR A 646 25.28 0.18 15.92
CA THR A 646 25.82 1.50 15.64
C THR A 646 24.78 2.25 14.82
N SER A 647 24.01 3.13 15.46
CA SER A 647 23.05 4.00 14.76
C SER A 647 23.80 4.73 13.66
N LEU A 648 23.40 4.50 12.42
CA LEU A 648 24.02 5.15 11.28
C LEU A 648 23.60 6.63 11.33
N THR A 649 24.57 7.52 11.21
CA THR A 649 24.31 8.95 11.36
C THR A 649 23.94 9.59 10.02
N VAL A 650 23.01 10.54 10.05
CA VAL A 650 22.68 11.32 8.86
C VAL A 650 23.81 12.30 8.55
N SER A 651 24.46 12.08 7.42
CA SER A 651 25.41 13.04 6.84
C SER A 651 24.69 13.99 5.89
N GLN A 652 25.16 15.23 5.82
CA GLN A 652 24.67 16.25 4.89
C GLN A 652 25.80 16.64 3.94
N ILE A 653 25.59 16.46 2.65
CA ILE A 653 26.58 16.68 1.59
C ILE A 653 26.24 17.96 0.85
N ASP A 654 27.23 18.81 0.62
CA ASP A 654 27.10 20.04 -0.16
C ASP A 654 27.18 19.71 -1.67
N THR A 655 26.36 20.38 -2.47
CA THR A 655 26.16 20.07 -3.90
C THR A 655 25.91 21.34 -4.71
N VAL A 656 25.97 21.23 -6.03
CA VAL A 656 25.68 22.31 -6.99
C VAL A 656 24.28 22.18 -7.58
N VAL A 657 23.70 23.30 -8.02
CA VAL A 657 22.45 23.31 -8.79
C VAL A 657 22.74 22.80 -10.21
N PHE A 658 21.97 21.81 -10.67
CA PHE A 658 22.03 21.31 -12.04
C PHE A 658 20.90 21.89 -12.88
N GLU A 659 21.24 22.53 -14.00
CA GLU A 659 20.23 23.00 -14.96
C GLU A 659 19.50 21.81 -15.63
N GLY A 660 18.24 22.03 -15.98
CA GLY A 660 17.48 21.07 -16.78
C GLY A 660 16.99 19.80 -16.07
N GLN A 661 17.08 19.69 -14.74
CA GLN A 661 16.43 18.63 -13.93
C GLN A 661 14.89 18.76 -13.84
N LYS A 662 14.23 19.20 -14.93
CA LYS A 662 12.77 19.30 -14.98
C LYS A 662 12.15 17.94 -15.28
N PRO A 663 11.23 17.42 -14.46
CA PRO A 663 10.47 16.22 -14.81
C PRO A 663 9.61 16.48 -16.06
N GLY A 664 9.61 15.55 -17.01
CA GLY A 664 8.65 15.54 -18.12
C GLY A 664 7.30 14.96 -17.69
N THR A 665 6.42 14.71 -18.66
CA THR A 665 5.07 14.13 -18.46
C THR A 665 5.06 12.81 -17.71
N SER A 666 6.20 12.10 -17.68
CA SER A 666 6.37 10.81 -17.00
C SER A 666 7.82 10.63 -16.56
N GLY A 667 8.26 11.46 -15.60
CA GLY A 667 9.59 11.43 -14.97
C GLY A 667 10.66 12.28 -15.67
N LEU A 668 11.82 12.42 -15.01
CA LEU A 668 13.05 12.97 -15.62
C LEU A 668 13.72 11.86 -16.44
N ARG A 669 14.15 12.18 -17.67
CA ARG A 669 14.91 11.26 -18.56
C ARG A 669 16.13 11.96 -19.13
N LYS A 670 17.26 11.26 -19.16
CA LYS A 670 18.56 11.68 -19.73
C LYS A 670 19.39 10.44 -20.08
N ALA A 671 20.43 10.60 -20.89
CA ALA A 671 21.45 9.57 -21.06
C ALA A 671 22.05 9.14 -19.69
N VAL A 672 22.37 7.85 -19.54
CA VAL A 672 22.98 7.26 -18.32
C VAL A 672 24.15 8.09 -17.78
N LYS A 673 25.03 8.56 -18.69
CA LYS A 673 26.22 9.37 -18.37
C LYS A 673 25.92 10.72 -17.71
N VAL A 674 24.67 11.19 -17.72
CA VAL A 674 24.23 12.37 -16.98
C VAL A 674 23.85 12.00 -15.53
N PHE A 675 23.14 10.89 -15.32
CA PHE A 675 22.83 10.38 -13.98
C PHE A 675 24.06 9.86 -13.22
N GLN A 676 25.10 9.42 -13.96
CA GLN A 676 26.41 9.07 -13.42
C GLN A 676 27.30 10.28 -13.05
N GLN A 677 26.85 11.52 -13.31
CA GLN A 677 27.56 12.70 -12.79
C GLN A 677 27.40 12.78 -11.27
N GLU A 678 28.48 13.16 -10.59
CA GLU A 678 28.51 13.29 -9.13
C GLU A 678 27.38 14.21 -8.62
N HIS A 679 26.65 13.75 -7.61
CA HIS A 679 25.45 14.37 -7.03
C HIS A 679 24.23 14.54 -7.96
N TYR A 680 24.28 14.24 -9.27
CA TYR A 680 23.15 14.51 -10.17
C TYR A 680 21.91 13.69 -9.79
N THR A 681 22.11 12.39 -9.53
CA THR A 681 21.04 11.46 -9.13
C THR A 681 20.54 11.79 -7.71
N GLU A 682 21.46 12.07 -6.81
CA GLU A 682 21.24 12.38 -5.40
C GLU A 682 20.40 13.66 -5.24
N ASN A 683 20.73 14.72 -5.98
CA ASN A 683 19.97 15.97 -6.01
C ASN A 683 18.52 15.74 -6.47
N PHE A 684 18.30 14.91 -7.48
CA PHE A 684 16.95 14.66 -7.99
C PHE A 684 16.12 13.80 -7.03
N ILE A 685 16.73 12.81 -6.37
CA ILE A 685 16.08 12.04 -5.30
C ILE A 685 15.70 12.97 -4.14
N GLN A 686 16.64 13.78 -3.64
CA GLN A 686 16.38 14.75 -2.56
C GLN A 686 15.23 15.71 -2.94
N ALA A 687 15.22 16.23 -4.18
CA ALA A 687 14.15 17.11 -4.64
C ALA A 687 12.77 16.42 -4.76
N ILE A 688 12.71 15.10 -5.01
CA ILE A 688 11.46 14.32 -4.91
C ILE A 688 10.99 14.25 -3.45
N LEU A 689 11.89 13.96 -2.51
CA LEU A 689 11.54 13.82 -1.09
C LEU A 689 11.13 15.18 -0.47
N ASP A 690 11.88 16.24 -0.73
CA ASP A 690 11.56 17.62 -0.31
C ASP A 690 10.21 18.11 -0.90
N ALA A 691 9.83 17.62 -2.08
CA ALA A 691 8.54 17.92 -2.68
C ALA A 691 7.36 17.29 -1.92
N LEU A 692 7.58 16.22 -1.15
CA LEU A 692 6.54 15.61 -0.31
C LEU A 692 6.35 16.37 1.02
N GLY A 693 7.40 17.03 1.54
CA GLY A 693 7.33 17.82 2.77
C GLY A 693 6.91 16.99 3.98
N ASP A 694 6.10 17.57 4.87
CA ASP A 694 5.75 16.97 6.17
C ASP A 694 5.11 15.57 6.06
N LYS A 695 4.44 15.25 4.94
CA LYS A 695 3.91 13.90 4.65
C LYS A 695 4.99 12.81 4.62
N LEU A 696 6.25 13.16 4.37
CA LEU A 696 7.37 12.23 4.20
C LEU A 696 7.75 11.51 5.51
N HIS A 697 7.64 12.19 6.65
CA HIS A 697 8.10 11.65 7.92
C HIS A 697 7.23 10.46 8.36
N GLN A 698 7.88 9.37 8.78
CA GLN A 698 7.24 8.08 9.11
C GLN A 698 6.42 7.47 7.94
N SER A 699 6.65 7.90 6.70
CA SER A 699 5.96 7.37 5.52
C SER A 699 6.52 6.02 5.03
N THR A 700 5.73 5.36 4.19
CA THR A 700 6.18 4.24 3.34
C THR A 700 6.25 4.69 1.88
N LEU A 701 7.28 4.29 1.14
CA LEU A 701 7.41 4.48 -0.31
C LEU A 701 7.72 3.15 -1.03
N VAL A 702 7.30 3.02 -2.29
CA VAL A 702 7.67 1.90 -3.17
C VAL A 702 8.87 2.29 -4.04
N VAL A 703 9.78 1.34 -4.30
CA VAL A 703 10.92 1.53 -5.22
C VAL A 703 11.05 0.34 -6.16
N GLY A 704 11.25 0.61 -7.44
CA GLY A 704 11.59 -0.44 -8.41
C GLY A 704 11.77 0.13 -9.80
N GLY A 705 12.06 -0.70 -10.78
CA GLY A 705 12.33 -0.26 -12.14
C GLY A 705 12.39 -1.40 -13.15
N ASP A 706 12.75 -1.04 -14.38
CA ASP A 706 12.73 -1.97 -15.52
C ASP A 706 13.97 -2.87 -15.68
N GLY A 707 14.91 -2.77 -14.74
CA GLY A 707 16.15 -3.55 -14.77
C GLY A 707 17.21 -3.00 -15.71
N ARG A 708 17.04 -1.81 -16.32
CA ARG A 708 18.09 -1.18 -17.11
C ARG A 708 19.35 -0.86 -16.28
N TYR A 709 20.48 -0.76 -16.98
CA TYR A 709 21.78 -0.36 -16.44
C TYR A 709 21.67 0.90 -15.56
N TYR A 710 22.48 0.95 -14.49
CA TYR A 710 22.43 1.96 -13.40
C TYR A 710 21.19 1.87 -12.49
N GLY A 711 20.23 0.96 -12.75
CA GLY A 711 19.05 0.75 -11.91
C GLY A 711 19.40 0.38 -10.47
N GLN A 712 20.27 -0.62 -10.27
CA GLN A 712 20.66 -1.09 -8.94
C GLN A 712 21.45 -0.02 -8.14
N ASP A 713 22.36 0.71 -8.79
CA ASP A 713 23.06 1.86 -8.20
C ASP A 713 22.11 2.96 -7.72
N ALA A 714 21.04 3.23 -8.48
CA ALA A 714 20.03 4.21 -8.13
C ALA A 714 19.13 3.72 -6.98
N VAL A 715 18.81 2.42 -6.89
CA VAL A 715 18.11 1.84 -5.73
C VAL A 715 18.93 2.06 -4.45
N GLN A 716 20.23 1.76 -4.44
CA GLN A 716 21.07 1.97 -3.25
C GLN A 716 21.16 3.45 -2.86
N LYS A 717 21.21 4.39 -3.82
CA LYS A 717 21.12 5.83 -3.54
C LYS A 717 19.77 6.21 -2.92
N ILE A 718 18.66 5.67 -3.43
CA ILE A 718 17.32 5.91 -2.89
C ILE A 718 17.22 5.40 -1.44
N ILE A 719 17.72 4.20 -1.14
CA ILE A 719 17.75 3.65 0.22
C ILE A 719 18.46 4.61 1.18
N LYS A 720 19.69 5.02 0.83
CA LYS A 720 20.54 5.89 1.67
C LYS A 720 19.98 7.30 1.86
N ILE A 721 19.26 7.84 0.88
CA ILE A 721 18.69 9.21 0.93
C ILE A 721 17.28 9.20 1.55
N ALA A 722 16.47 8.17 1.34
CA ALA A 722 15.15 8.02 1.97
C ALA A 722 15.27 7.87 3.49
N ALA A 723 16.19 7.00 3.94
CA ALA A 723 16.58 6.85 5.34
C ALA A 723 16.96 8.21 5.96
N ALA A 724 17.84 8.96 5.29
CA ALA A 724 18.35 10.25 5.75
C ALA A 724 17.31 11.39 5.81
N ASN A 725 16.14 11.19 5.17
CA ASN A 725 15.05 12.15 5.14
C ASN A 725 13.82 11.69 5.95
N GLY A 726 13.95 10.64 6.77
CA GLY A 726 12.92 10.25 7.74
C GLY A 726 11.71 9.51 7.17
N VAL A 727 11.85 8.92 5.98
CA VAL A 727 10.96 7.83 5.53
C VAL A 727 11.14 6.67 6.51
N ALA A 728 10.05 6.05 7.00
CA ALA A 728 10.17 4.90 7.90
C ALA A 728 10.31 3.57 7.16
N LYS A 729 9.74 3.45 5.95
CA LYS A 729 9.74 2.17 5.22
C LYS A 729 9.88 2.30 3.70
N LEU A 730 10.69 1.42 3.11
CA LEU A 730 10.68 1.14 1.67
C LEU A 730 10.13 -0.26 1.37
N LEU A 731 9.32 -0.36 0.32
CA LEU A 731 8.95 -1.63 -0.32
C LEU A 731 9.69 -1.68 -1.67
N ILE A 732 10.59 -2.65 -1.86
CA ILE A 732 11.47 -2.72 -3.03
C ILE A 732 11.31 -4.08 -3.70
N GLY A 733 11.06 -4.12 -5.01
CA GLY A 733 11.05 -5.41 -5.73
C GLY A 733 12.43 -6.06 -5.75
N GLN A 734 12.49 -7.39 -5.76
CA GLN A 734 13.74 -8.15 -5.81
C GLN A 734 14.63 -7.70 -6.99
N HIS A 735 15.94 -7.55 -6.75
CA HIS A 735 16.92 -6.94 -7.67
C HIS A 735 16.58 -5.50 -8.12
N GLY A 736 15.67 -4.81 -7.43
CA GLY A 736 15.11 -3.52 -7.87
C GLY A 736 14.06 -3.64 -8.97
N ILE A 737 13.60 -4.85 -9.33
CA ILE A 737 12.68 -5.10 -10.44
C ILE A 737 11.23 -4.90 -9.98
N LEU A 738 10.53 -3.91 -10.55
CA LEU A 738 9.07 -3.80 -10.53
C LEU A 738 8.60 -3.14 -11.83
N SER A 739 7.59 -3.72 -12.47
CA SER A 739 6.91 -3.05 -13.58
C SER A 739 6.16 -1.81 -13.11
N THR A 740 5.99 -0.82 -13.99
CA THR A 740 5.19 0.38 -13.68
C THR A 740 3.75 0.01 -13.23
N PRO A 741 3.07 -0.97 -13.88
CA PRO A 741 1.82 -1.52 -13.35
C PRO A 741 1.92 -2.12 -11.94
N ALA A 742 2.98 -2.89 -11.65
CA ALA A 742 3.19 -3.50 -10.34
C ALA A 742 3.44 -2.45 -9.25
N VAL A 743 4.25 -1.41 -9.51
CA VAL A 743 4.42 -0.29 -8.58
C VAL A 743 3.07 0.38 -8.30
N SER A 744 2.27 0.66 -9.34
CA SER A 744 0.95 1.28 -9.19
C SER A 744 0.00 0.42 -8.33
N ASN A 745 0.01 -0.89 -8.52
CA ASN A 745 -0.71 -1.85 -7.69
C ASN A 745 -0.22 -1.86 -6.23
N ILE A 746 1.09 -1.99 -5.99
CA ILE A 746 1.69 -2.08 -4.65
C ILE A 746 1.42 -0.80 -3.84
N ILE A 747 1.55 0.40 -4.44
CA ILE A 747 1.17 1.67 -3.80
C ILE A 747 -0.28 1.62 -3.32
N ARG A 748 -1.20 1.15 -4.16
CA ARG A 748 -2.65 1.11 -3.88
C ARG A 748 -3.03 0.02 -2.87
N LYS A 749 -2.36 -1.13 -2.91
CA LYS A 749 -2.58 -2.27 -2.01
C LYS A 749 -2.14 -1.94 -0.57
N TYR A 750 -0.93 -1.40 -0.41
CA TYR A 750 -0.36 -1.08 0.90
C TYR A 750 -0.60 0.37 1.36
N LYS A 751 -1.22 1.20 0.50
CA LYS A 751 -1.55 2.63 0.76
C LYS A 751 -0.30 3.45 1.13
N THR A 752 0.76 3.29 0.34
CA THR A 752 2.00 4.04 0.52
C THR A 752 1.82 5.51 0.11
N LEU A 753 2.74 6.38 0.52
CA LEU A 753 2.74 7.80 0.12
C LEU A 753 2.99 7.99 -1.40
N GLY A 754 3.49 6.95 -2.05
CA GLY A 754 3.85 6.93 -3.46
C GLY A 754 4.97 5.94 -3.73
N GLY A 755 5.69 6.15 -4.84
CA GLY A 755 6.87 5.38 -5.18
C GLY A 755 7.72 6.00 -6.29
N ILE A 756 9.00 5.62 -6.30
CA ILE A 756 10.00 6.06 -7.29
C ILE A 756 10.20 4.92 -8.30
N VAL A 757 10.01 5.20 -9.59
CA VAL A 757 10.18 4.20 -10.66
C VAL A 757 11.40 4.51 -11.51
N LEU A 758 12.36 3.59 -11.53
CA LEU A 758 13.63 3.68 -12.22
C LEU A 758 13.48 3.14 -13.65
N THR A 759 13.10 4.01 -14.57
CA THR A 759 12.76 3.64 -15.94
C THR A 759 12.73 4.85 -16.87
N ALA A 760 13.12 4.65 -18.13
CA ALA A 760 12.82 5.53 -19.25
C ALA A 760 11.81 4.91 -20.24
N SER A 761 11.01 3.92 -19.80
CA SER A 761 10.02 3.20 -20.60
C SER A 761 10.68 2.69 -21.90
N HIS A 762 10.09 2.96 -23.06
CA HIS A 762 10.58 2.55 -24.37
C HIS A 762 12.02 2.95 -24.75
N ASN A 763 12.63 3.91 -24.06
CA ASN A 763 13.98 4.37 -24.42
C ASN A 763 15.03 3.26 -24.18
N PRO A 764 16.08 3.14 -25.02
CA PRO A 764 17.07 2.06 -24.94
C PRO A 764 17.93 2.12 -23.67
N GLY A 765 18.48 0.98 -23.27
CA GLY A 765 19.25 0.81 -22.03
C GLY A 765 20.78 0.76 -22.23
N GLY A 766 21.48 0.21 -21.24
CA GLY A 766 22.92 0.01 -21.25
C GLY A 766 23.75 1.29 -20.99
N PRO A 767 25.10 1.17 -20.85
CA PRO A 767 25.97 2.30 -20.45
C PRO A 767 26.02 3.52 -21.38
N ASN A 768 25.48 3.39 -22.60
CA ASN A 768 25.36 4.48 -23.58
C ASN A 768 23.90 4.89 -23.87
N GLY A 769 22.91 4.23 -23.26
CA GLY A 769 21.49 4.51 -23.44
C GLY A 769 20.93 5.54 -22.46
N ASP A 770 19.61 5.55 -22.33
CA ASP A 770 18.85 6.45 -21.46
C ASP A 770 18.51 5.80 -20.12
N PHE A 771 18.55 6.63 -19.07
CA PHE A 771 18.00 6.34 -17.76
C PHE A 771 16.86 7.31 -17.43
N GLY A 772 16.04 6.97 -16.44
CA GLY A 772 14.96 7.84 -16.01
C GLY A 772 14.46 7.56 -14.61
N ILE A 773 13.90 8.59 -13.98
CA ILE A 773 13.33 8.54 -12.64
C ILE A 773 11.92 9.15 -12.71
N LYS A 774 10.90 8.29 -12.63
CA LYS A 774 9.50 8.67 -12.41
C LYS A 774 9.23 8.79 -10.90
N PHE A 775 8.24 9.60 -10.54
CA PHE A 775 7.62 9.56 -9.21
C PHE A 775 6.10 9.43 -9.38
N ASN A 776 5.51 8.48 -8.65
CA ASN A 776 4.08 8.22 -8.60
C ASN A 776 3.56 8.51 -7.19
N CYS A 777 2.37 9.11 -7.08
CA CYS A 777 1.79 9.58 -5.81
C CYS A 777 0.93 8.50 -5.12
N GLU A 778 0.40 8.83 -3.94
CA GLU A 778 -0.45 8.01 -3.06
C GLU A 778 -1.68 7.33 -3.71
N ASN A 779 -2.14 7.78 -4.89
CA ASN A 779 -3.19 7.07 -5.65
C ASN A 779 -2.65 5.91 -6.53
N GLY A 780 -1.31 5.81 -6.68
CA GLY A 780 -0.58 4.88 -7.53
C GLY A 780 -0.14 5.45 -8.90
N GLY A 781 -0.53 6.67 -9.25
CA GLY A 781 -0.36 7.24 -10.60
C GLY A 781 0.75 8.28 -10.72
N PRO A 782 1.12 8.69 -11.94
CA PRO A 782 2.16 9.70 -12.18
C PRO A 782 1.91 10.99 -11.41
N ALA A 783 2.97 11.59 -10.88
CA ALA A 783 2.90 12.88 -10.19
C ALA A 783 2.17 13.97 -11.02
N PRO A 784 1.17 14.66 -10.46
CA PRO A 784 0.47 15.74 -11.15
C PRO A 784 1.35 16.98 -11.27
N ASP A 785 0.96 17.95 -12.11
CA ASP A 785 1.79 19.11 -12.43
C ASP A 785 2.12 19.99 -11.21
N ALA A 786 1.29 20.01 -10.18
CA ALA A 786 1.62 20.69 -8.92
C ALA A 786 2.87 20.08 -8.24
N VAL A 787 3.01 18.75 -8.29
CA VAL A 787 4.13 18.01 -7.68
C VAL A 787 5.36 18.08 -8.58
N THR A 788 5.24 17.84 -9.89
CA THR A 788 6.41 17.90 -10.80
C THR A 788 7.00 19.29 -10.93
N ASN A 789 6.19 20.36 -10.89
CA ASN A 789 6.70 21.72 -10.79
C ASN A 789 7.33 21.99 -9.41
N LYS A 790 6.77 21.51 -8.29
CA LYS A 790 7.39 21.67 -6.95
C LYS A 790 8.79 21.02 -6.91
N ILE A 791 8.94 19.79 -7.43
CA ILE A 791 10.23 19.12 -7.59
C ILE A 791 11.20 20.00 -8.38
N TYR A 792 10.76 20.53 -9.53
CA TYR A 792 11.61 21.38 -10.37
C TYR A 792 12.03 22.70 -9.69
N GLU A 793 11.14 23.38 -8.97
CA GLU A 793 11.48 24.57 -8.18
C GLU A 793 12.56 24.27 -7.12
N ILE A 794 12.52 23.08 -6.50
CA ILE A 794 13.54 22.63 -5.56
C ILE A 794 14.87 22.36 -6.28
N THR A 795 14.88 21.63 -7.42
CA THR A 795 16.14 21.34 -8.16
C THR A 795 16.94 22.59 -8.55
N LYS A 796 16.27 23.70 -8.84
CA LYS A 796 16.90 25.00 -9.17
C LYS A 796 17.55 25.72 -7.98
N THR A 797 17.29 25.27 -6.76
CA THR A 797 17.71 25.95 -5.52
C THR A 797 18.43 25.05 -4.51
N LEU A 798 18.40 23.73 -4.73
CA LEU A 798 19.06 22.73 -3.90
C LEU A 798 20.60 22.93 -3.88
N LYS A 799 21.17 23.03 -2.67
CA LYS A 799 22.62 23.18 -2.44
C LYS A 799 23.21 22.16 -1.47
N LYS A 800 22.35 21.34 -0.85
CA LYS A 800 22.72 20.27 0.07
C LYS A 800 21.73 19.12 -0.06
N TYR A 801 22.16 17.89 0.15
CA TYR A 801 21.28 16.73 0.32
C TYR A 801 21.68 15.93 1.57
N LYS A 802 20.77 15.10 2.09
CA LYS A 802 21.03 14.22 3.23
C LYS A 802 21.25 12.79 2.75
N ILE A 803 22.19 12.08 3.37
CA ILE A 803 22.49 10.68 3.04
C ILE A 803 23.03 9.93 4.26
N VAL A 804 22.61 8.67 4.42
CA VAL A 804 23.20 7.73 5.38
C VAL A 804 24.43 7.07 4.73
N SER A 805 25.61 7.37 5.24
CA SER A 805 26.86 6.74 4.79
C SER A 805 26.97 5.32 5.36
N GLY A 806 27.41 4.35 4.55
CA GLY A 806 27.63 2.96 4.97
C GLY A 806 26.38 2.05 5.06
N LEU A 807 25.18 2.58 4.78
CA LEU A 807 23.97 1.77 4.69
C LEU A 807 23.90 1.01 3.36
N GLU A 808 24.30 -0.26 3.33
CA GLU A 808 24.11 -1.15 2.17
C GLU A 808 23.04 -2.20 2.49
N ILE A 809 22.13 -2.49 1.54
CA ILE A 809 21.10 -3.53 1.67
C ILE A 809 21.21 -4.51 0.50
N ASP A 810 21.17 -5.81 0.76
CA ASP A 810 21.12 -6.83 -0.29
C ASP A 810 19.72 -6.90 -0.91
N ILE A 811 19.53 -6.15 -2.00
CA ILE A 811 18.29 -6.13 -2.78
C ILE A 811 18.04 -7.41 -3.57
N GLY A 812 19.00 -8.36 -3.61
CA GLY A 812 18.88 -9.60 -4.37
C GLY A 812 18.13 -10.72 -3.65
N LYS A 813 17.86 -10.60 -2.35
CA LYS A 813 17.12 -11.59 -1.55
C LYS A 813 15.82 -10.98 -1.01
N ILE A 814 14.72 -11.72 -1.08
CA ILE A 814 13.46 -11.36 -0.41
C ILE A 814 13.70 -11.43 1.11
N GLN A 815 13.58 -10.29 1.80
CA GLN A 815 13.87 -10.14 3.23
C GLN A 815 13.26 -8.83 3.78
N SER A 816 13.17 -8.70 5.10
CA SER A 816 12.85 -7.45 5.80
C SER A 816 14.03 -7.05 6.66
N THR A 817 14.66 -5.91 6.38
CA THR A 817 15.82 -5.40 7.14
C THR A 817 15.47 -4.08 7.81
N THR A 818 15.61 -4.00 9.13
CA THR A 818 15.43 -2.75 9.90
C THR A 818 16.78 -2.28 10.44
N VAL A 819 17.05 -0.97 10.33
CA VAL A 819 18.28 -0.31 10.81
C VAL A 819 17.92 0.95 11.61
N LEU A 820 18.83 1.40 12.48
CA LEU A 820 18.69 2.67 13.22
C LEU A 820 19.42 3.81 12.53
N ILE A 821 18.69 4.91 12.30
CA ILE A 821 19.15 6.13 11.64
C ILE A 821 18.92 7.30 12.61
N ASP A 822 19.99 7.92 13.11
CA ASP A 822 19.94 8.91 14.21
C ASP A 822 19.09 8.47 15.44
N GLY A 823 18.95 7.15 15.66
CA GLY A 823 18.15 6.54 16.73
C GLY A 823 16.74 6.09 16.32
N GLU A 824 16.23 6.52 15.17
CA GLU A 824 14.90 6.16 14.65
C GLU A 824 14.95 4.90 13.76
N PRO A 825 13.92 4.04 13.77
CA PRO A 825 13.89 2.83 12.95
C PRO A 825 13.53 3.11 11.49
N PHE A 826 14.35 2.59 10.57
CA PHE A 826 14.11 2.57 9.12
C PHE A 826 14.09 1.13 8.61
N THR A 827 13.04 0.74 7.88
CA THR A 827 12.83 -0.63 7.39
C THR A 827 12.85 -0.70 5.85
N VAL A 828 13.50 -1.71 5.31
CA VAL A 828 13.49 -2.04 3.87
C VAL A 828 12.96 -3.47 3.71
N ASP A 829 11.77 -3.60 3.10
CA ASP A 829 11.25 -4.89 2.65
C ASP A 829 11.66 -5.10 1.20
N ILE A 830 12.43 -6.15 0.92
CA ILE A 830 12.63 -6.68 -0.41
C ILE A 830 11.51 -7.70 -0.67
N ILE A 831 10.66 -7.44 -1.65
CA ILE A 831 9.45 -8.21 -1.95
C ILE A 831 9.53 -8.91 -3.31
N ASP A 832 8.74 -9.99 -3.48
CA ASP A 832 8.56 -10.61 -4.79
C ASP A 832 7.95 -9.62 -5.80
N SER A 833 8.57 -9.52 -6.98
CA SER A 833 8.20 -8.52 -7.99
C SER A 833 6.83 -8.76 -8.63
N VAL A 834 6.32 -9.99 -8.62
CA VAL A 834 5.26 -10.48 -9.52
C VAL A 834 3.99 -10.89 -8.76
N ASN A 835 4.12 -11.54 -7.59
CA ASN A 835 3.03 -12.17 -6.85
C ASN A 835 1.81 -11.26 -6.66
N ASP A 836 2.02 -10.05 -6.13
CA ASP A 836 0.94 -9.11 -5.84
C ASP A 836 0.21 -8.61 -7.09
N TYR A 837 0.90 -8.56 -8.21
CA TYR A 837 0.35 -8.21 -9.51
C TYR A 837 -0.40 -9.40 -10.14
N THR A 838 0.13 -10.62 -10.06
CA THR A 838 -0.56 -11.85 -10.49
C THR A 838 -1.86 -12.07 -9.72
N VAL A 839 -1.91 -11.77 -8.42
CA VAL A 839 -3.15 -11.79 -7.63
C VAL A 839 -4.16 -10.80 -8.19
N LEU A 840 -3.77 -9.55 -8.46
CA LEU A 840 -4.67 -8.54 -9.05
C LEU A 840 -5.21 -8.98 -10.43
N MET A 841 -4.37 -9.59 -11.28
CA MET A 841 -4.83 -10.09 -12.58
C MET A 841 -5.86 -11.21 -12.45
N LYS A 842 -5.70 -12.12 -11.48
CA LYS A 842 -6.68 -13.18 -11.17
C LYS A 842 -8.00 -12.65 -10.60
N GLU A 843 -7.99 -11.49 -9.93
CA GLU A 843 -9.22 -10.82 -9.47
C GLU A 843 -10.01 -10.13 -10.60
N ILE A 844 -9.32 -9.78 -11.71
CA ILE A 844 -9.90 -9.03 -12.83
C ILE A 844 -10.44 -9.95 -13.94
N PHE A 845 -9.68 -10.99 -14.28
CA PHE A 845 -9.88 -11.82 -15.47
C PHE A 845 -10.30 -13.26 -15.15
N ASP A 846 -11.06 -13.87 -16.07
CA ASP A 846 -11.35 -15.31 -15.99
C ASP A 846 -10.18 -16.11 -16.54
N PHE A 847 -9.23 -16.43 -15.65
CA PHE A 847 -8.07 -17.26 -15.99
C PHE A 847 -8.48 -18.67 -16.45
N SER A 848 -9.65 -19.19 -16.07
CA SER A 848 -10.12 -20.50 -16.53
C SER A 848 -10.56 -20.45 -18.00
N ALA A 849 -11.34 -19.43 -18.38
CA ALA A 849 -11.76 -19.21 -19.76
C ALA A 849 -10.55 -18.91 -20.69
N ILE A 850 -9.60 -18.09 -20.22
CA ILE A 850 -8.36 -17.81 -20.98
C ILE A 850 -7.51 -19.09 -21.10
N LYS A 851 -7.35 -19.89 -20.04
CA LYS A 851 -6.62 -21.16 -20.11
C LYS A 851 -7.29 -22.17 -21.05
N GLN A 852 -8.61 -22.26 -21.05
CA GLN A 852 -9.36 -23.12 -21.99
C GLN A 852 -9.19 -22.67 -23.45
N LEU A 853 -9.13 -21.35 -23.72
CA LEU A 853 -8.77 -20.81 -25.03
C LEU A 853 -7.36 -21.26 -25.46
N LEU A 854 -6.37 -21.10 -24.57
CA LEU A 854 -4.94 -21.32 -24.84
C LEU A 854 -4.51 -22.80 -24.83
N GLN A 855 -5.33 -23.69 -24.27
CA GLN A 855 -5.12 -25.15 -24.30
C GLN A 855 -5.98 -25.84 -25.37
N GLY A 856 -7.14 -25.27 -25.72
CA GLY A 856 -8.08 -25.88 -26.67
C GLY A 856 -8.93 -26.99 -26.05
N SER A 857 -9.55 -27.80 -26.91
CA SER A 857 -10.38 -28.96 -26.57
C SER A 857 -10.65 -29.81 -27.82
N ASP A 858 -11.26 -30.99 -27.66
CA ASP A 858 -11.70 -31.86 -28.78
C ASP A 858 -12.57 -31.13 -29.84
N LYS A 859 -13.17 -29.99 -29.48
CA LYS A 859 -14.06 -29.18 -30.34
C LYS A 859 -13.43 -27.86 -30.81
N ARG A 860 -12.26 -27.47 -30.31
CA ARG A 860 -11.58 -26.21 -30.67
C ARG A 860 -10.05 -26.42 -30.61
N PRO A 861 -9.31 -26.24 -31.72
CA PRO A 861 -7.85 -26.34 -31.68
C PRO A 861 -7.26 -25.30 -30.72
N GLN A 862 -6.08 -25.60 -30.19
CA GLN A 862 -5.31 -24.71 -29.33
C GLN A 862 -5.13 -23.33 -30.00
N PHE A 863 -5.54 -22.24 -29.32
CA PHE A 863 -5.31 -20.89 -29.81
C PHE A 863 -3.87 -20.47 -29.48
N LYS A 864 -3.04 -20.28 -30.51
CA LYS A 864 -1.59 -20.12 -30.33
C LYS A 864 -1.19 -18.66 -30.15
N VAL A 865 -0.48 -18.37 -29.08
CA VAL A 865 0.03 -17.03 -28.73
C VAL A 865 1.54 -16.97 -28.84
N LEU A 866 2.09 -15.77 -29.07
CA LEU A 866 3.53 -15.49 -28.94
C LEU A 866 3.71 -14.18 -28.16
N ILE A 867 4.33 -14.24 -26.99
CA ILE A 867 4.41 -13.12 -26.04
C ILE A 867 5.88 -12.68 -25.90
N ASN A 868 6.20 -11.44 -26.25
CA ASN A 868 7.57 -10.91 -26.29
C ASN A 868 7.78 -9.81 -25.22
N ALA A 869 8.62 -10.08 -24.22
CA ALA A 869 8.95 -9.12 -23.17
C ALA A 869 10.07 -8.13 -23.56
N MET A 870 10.63 -8.23 -24.77
CA MET A 870 11.70 -7.38 -25.31
C MET A 870 12.96 -7.26 -24.39
N ASN A 871 13.22 -8.27 -23.55
CA ASN A 871 14.23 -8.28 -22.49
C ASN A 871 14.04 -7.19 -21.41
N GLY A 872 12.83 -6.63 -21.30
CA GLY A 872 12.44 -5.66 -20.28
C GLY A 872 11.79 -6.30 -19.06
N VAL A 873 11.19 -5.46 -18.23
CA VAL A 873 10.67 -5.82 -16.90
C VAL A 873 9.61 -6.91 -16.91
N THR A 874 8.89 -7.07 -18.02
CA THR A 874 7.72 -7.96 -18.12
C THR A 874 8.10 -9.44 -18.16
N GLY A 875 9.37 -9.78 -18.35
CA GLY A 875 9.85 -11.17 -18.46
C GLY A 875 9.39 -12.13 -17.35
N PRO A 876 9.63 -11.83 -16.06
CA PRO A 876 9.14 -12.63 -14.95
C PRO A 876 7.60 -12.70 -14.89
N TYR A 877 6.92 -11.58 -15.17
CA TYR A 877 5.46 -11.50 -15.17
C TYR A 877 4.83 -12.38 -16.26
N ILE A 878 5.40 -12.43 -17.47
CA ILE A 878 4.89 -13.30 -18.54
C ILE A 878 5.20 -14.78 -18.26
N THR A 879 6.34 -15.06 -17.62
CA THR A 879 6.72 -16.40 -17.16
C THR A 879 5.75 -16.95 -16.11
N GLU A 880 5.31 -16.10 -15.17
CA GLU A 880 4.31 -16.46 -14.17
C GLU A 880 2.90 -16.58 -14.79
N ILE A 881 2.41 -15.51 -15.43
CA ILE A 881 1.01 -15.38 -15.83
C ILE A 881 0.72 -16.20 -17.09
N PHE A 882 1.47 -16.00 -18.18
CA PHE A 882 1.22 -16.75 -19.41
C PHE A 882 1.79 -18.17 -19.30
N GLY A 883 3.00 -18.31 -18.74
CA GLY A 883 3.64 -19.62 -18.54
C GLY A 883 2.95 -20.50 -17.51
N LYS A 884 3.18 -20.27 -16.21
CA LYS A 884 2.71 -21.19 -15.14
C LYS A 884 1.19 -21.20 -15.02
N GLU A 885 0.57 -20.03 -14.92
CA GLU A 885 -0.87 -19.90 -14.62
C GLU A 885 -1.74 -20.29 -15.82
N LEU A 886 -1.47 -19.75 -17.00
CA LEU A 886 -2.27 -19.98 -18.21
C LEU A 886 -1.78 -21.15 -19.09
N GLY A 887 -0.56 -21.66 -18.90
CA GLY A 887 -0.05 -22.87 -19.57
C GLY A 887 0.51 -22.65 -20.98
N VAL A 888 0.99 -21.45 -21.30
CA VAL A 888 1.73 -21.15 -22.54
C VAL A 888 3.13 -21.79 -22.47
N SER A 889 3.61 -22.33 -23.61
CA SER A 889 4.95 -22.94 -23.68
C SER A 889 6.05 -21.90 -23.43
N SER A 890 7.13 -22.29 -22.75
CA SER A 890 8.29 -21.41 -22.57
C SER A 890 9.01 -21.05 -23.88
N SER A 891 8.81 -21.83 -24.96
CA SER A 891 9.23 -21.46 -26.32
C SER A 891 8.52 -20.23 -26.86
N ASP A 892 7.32 -19.95 -26.36
CA ASP A 892 6.40 -18.94 -26.88
C ASP A 892 6.38 -17.68 -25.98
N LEU A 893 7.28 -17.65 -24.98
CA LEU A 893 7.56 -16.52 -24.07
C LEU A 893 8.94 -15.94 -24.41
N VAL A 894 8.97 -15.09 -25.43
CA VAL A 894 10.18 -14.60 -26.09
C VAL A 894 10.81 -13.46 -25.28
N ASN A 895 12.14 -13.44 -25.22
CA ASN A 895 12.94 -12.43 -24.52
C ASN A 895 12.52 -12.23 -23.04
N ALA A 896 12.09 -13.31 -22.37
CA ALA A 896 11.49 -13.28 -21.03
C ALA A 896 12.47 -13.09 -19.85
N VAL A 897 13.72 -12.68 -20.11
CA VAL A 897 14.74 -12.42 -19.08
C VAL A 897 15.14 -10.94 -19.16
N PRO A 898 14.95 -10.15 -18.08
CA PRO A 898 15.37 -8.75 -18.03
C PRO A 898 16.86 -8.59 -18.28
N LYS A 899 17.26 -7.57 -19.04
CA LYS A 899 18.67 -7.23 -19.32
C LYS A 899 18.90 -5.73 -19.20
N GLU A 900 20.06 -5.37 -18.66
CA GLU A 900 20.45 -3.97 -18.41
C GLU A 900 20.53 -3.10 -19.68
N ASP A 901 20.74 -3.72 -20.84
CA ASP A 901 20.78 -3.14 -22.18
C ASP A 901 19.60 -3.55 -23.08
N PHE A 902 18.60 -4.25 -22.53
CA PHE A 902 17.52 -4.93 -23.26
C PHE A 902 18.01 -5.89 -24.38
N GLY A 903 19.25 -6.40 -24.27
CA GLY A 903 19.90 -7.20 -25.30
C GLY A 903 20.38 -6.40 -26.51
N GLY A 904 20.64 -5.09 -26.33
CA GLY A 904 20.99 -4.15 -27.40
C GLY A 904 19.78 -3.69 -28.24
N LEU A 905 18.56 -4.02 -27.82
CA LEU A 905 17.32 -3.68 -28.51
C LEU A 905 16.72 -2.37 -27.98
N HIS A 906 15.84 -1.76 -28.78
CA HIS A 906 14.98 -0.66 -28.36
C HIS A 906 13.65 -1.23 -27.86
N PRO A 907 13.31 -1.17 -26.56
CA PRO A 907 12.14 -1.85 -26.00
C PRO A 907 10.87 -1.02 -26.21
N ASP A 908 10.52 -0.69 -27.47
CA ASP A 908 9.24 -0.07 -27.83
C ASP A 908 8.41 -1.07 -28.65
N PRO A 909 7.21 -1.47 -28.19
CA PRO A 909 6.38 -2.44 -28.88
C PRO A 909 5.69 -1.75 -30.06
N ASN A 910 6.37 -1.72 -31.21
CA ASN A 910 5.85 -1.20 -32.46
C ASN A 910 6.36 -2.05 -33.65
N LEU A 911 5.77 -1.86 -34.84
CA LEU A 911 6.08 -2.65 -36.03
C LEU A 911 7.53 -2.54 -36.53
N THR A 912 8.28 -1.53 -36.11
CA THR A 912 9.70 -1.33 -36.47
C THR A 912 10.64 -2.05 -35.50
N TYR A 913 10.45 -1.91 -34.19
CA TYR A 913 11.38 -2.48 -33.20
C TYR A 913 11.02 -3.90 -32.76
N ALA A 914 9.73 -4.26 -32.69
CA ALA A 914 9.27 -5.63 -32.45
C ALA A 914 9.12 -6.43 -33.77
N ALA A 915 9.99 -6.16 -34.75
CA ALA A 915 9.99 -6.80 -36.06
C ALA A 915 10.30 -8.31 -35.99
N ASP A 916 10.96 -8.77 -34.91
CA ASP A 916 11.15 -10.18 -34.59
C ASP A 916 9.80 -10.89 -34.35
N LEU A 917 8.96 -10.33 -33.46
CA LEU A 917 7.61 -10.81 -33.17
C LEU A 917 6.72 -10.75 -34.42
N VAL A 918 6.75 -9.63 -35.16
CA VAL A 918 5.98 -9.47 -36.40
C VAL A 918 6.32 -10.56 -37.40
N ASN A 919 7.61 -10.85 -37.65
CA ASN A 919 8.01 -11.91 -38.57
C ASN A 919 7.68 -13.31 -38.03
N ALA A 920 7.78 -13.54 -36.71
CA ALA A 920 7.44 -14.82 -36.10
C ALA A 920 5.93 -15.12 -36.17
N VAL A 921 5.05 -14.15 -35.93
CA VAL A 921 3.58 -14.31 -36.07
C VAL A 921 3.13 -14.32 -37.53
N LYS A 922 3.86 -13.65 -38.43
CA LYS A 922 3.58 -13.67 -39.87
C LYS A 922 3.82 -15.04 -40.51
N ASN A 923 4.94 -15.68 -40.15
CA ASN A 923 5.41 -16.91 -40.77
C ASN A 923 5.16 -18.18 -39.94
N GLY A 924 4.88 -18.04 -38.64
CA GLY A 924 4.66 -19.13 -37.70
C GLY A 924 3.19 -19.55 -37.52
N PRO A 925 2.93 -20.51 -36.61
CA PRO A 925 1.60 -21.08 -36.41
C PRO A 925 0.67 -20.25 -35.49
N TYR A 926 1.03 -19.02 -35.18
CA TYR A 926 0.40 -18.21 -34.13
C TYR A 926 -0.86 -17.48 -34.61
N ASP A 927 -1.88 -17.43 -33.75
CA ASP A 927 -3.16 -16.74 -33.97
C ASP A 927 -3.18 -15.31 -33.40
N PHE A 928 -2.29 -15.05 -32.43
CA PHE A 928 -2.15 -13.80 -31.69
C PHE A 928 -0.68 -13.62 -31.27
N GLY A 929 -0.22 -12.38 -31.17
CA GLY A 929 1.04 -12.03 -30.54
C GLY A 929 0.98 -10.68 -29.83
N ALA A 930 1.79 -10.55 -28.78
CA ALA A 930 1.90 -9.32 -28.00
C ALA A 930 3.36 -8.97 -27.70
N ALA A 931 3.68 -7.67 -27.71
CA ALA A 931 4.96 -7.12 -27.24
C ALA A 931 4.72 -6.04 -26.18
N PHE A 932 5.66 -5.90 -25.24
CA PHE A 932 5.61 -4.92 -24.14
C PHE A 932 6.83 -4.00 -24.16
N ASP A 933 6.69 -2.77 -23.62
CA ASP A 933 7.83 -1.85 -23.47
C ASP A 933 8.65 -2.12 -22.21
N GLY A 934 9.75 -1.39 -22.06
CA GLY A 934 10.74 -1.57 -21.00
C GLY A 934 10.14 -1.78 -19.61
N ASP A 935 9.23 -0.91 -19.17
CA ASP A 935 8.55 -0.98 -17.87
C ASP A 935 7.13 -1.58 -17.88
N GLY A 936 6.70 -2.14 -19.01
CA GLY A 936 5.45 -2.89 -19.16
C GLY A 936 4.19 -2.03 -19.19
N ASP A 937 4.32 -0.71 -19.39
CA ASP A 937 3.19 0.22 -19.44
C ASP A 937 2.54 0.32 -20.85
N ARG A 938 3.15 -0.32 -21.87
CA ARG A 938 2.61 -0.42 -23.25
C ARG A 938 2.37 -1.83 -23.75
N ASN A 939 1.52 -1.96 -24.76
CA ASN A 939 1.27 -3.18 -25.53
C ASN A 939 1.13 -2.92 -27.03
N MET A 940 1.80 -3.73 -27.85
CA MET A 940 1.38 -3.98 -29.24
C MET A 940 0.59 -5.28 -29.30
N ILE A 941 -0.48 -5.31 -30.08
CA ILE A 941 -1.30 -6.49 -30.35
C ILE A 941 -1.28 -6.78 -31.86
N ILE A 942 -0.96 -8.01 -32.23
CA ILE A 942 -1.05 -8.49 -33.61
C ILE A 942 -1.83 -9.81 -33.68
N GLY A 943 -2.65 -9.97 -34.71
CA GLY A 943 -3.32 -11.22 -35.05
C GLY A 943 -2.49 -12.11 -35.97
N LYS A 944 -3.05 -13.29 -36.27
CA LYS A 944 -2.58 -14.25 -37.29
C LYS A 944 -2.07 -13.56 -38.56
N LYS A 945 -0.99 -14.09 -39.16
CA LYS A 945 -0.29 -13.48 -40.32
C LYS A 945 0.27 -12.06 -40.06
N ALA A 946 0.39 -11.66 -38.79
CA ALA A 946 0.75 -10.31 -38.33
C ALA A 946 -0.26 -9.22 -38.77
N PHE A 947 -1.56 -9.51 -38.70
CA PHE A 947 -2.61 -8.50 -38.79
C PHE A 947 -2.45 -7.46 -37.65
N PHE A 948 -2.12 -6.22 -37.98
CA PHE A 948 -1.83 -5.19 -36.97
C PHE A 948 -3.10 -4.57 -36.39
N VAL A 949 -3.23 -4.58 -35.06
CA VAL A 949 -4.28 -3.83 -34.36
C VAL A 949 -3.72 -2.46 -33.97
N ASN A 950 -4.22 -1.40 -34.60
CA ASN A 950 -3.85 -0.03 -34.21
C ASN A 950 -4.29 0.24 -32.75
N PRO A 951 -3.47 0.88 -31.89
CA PRO A 951 -3.84 1.14 -30.49
C PRO A 951 -5.15 1.92 -30.30
N SER A 952 -5.52 2.78 -31.24
CA SER A 952 -6.81 3.51 -31.22
C SER A 952 -8.01 2.59 -31.43
N ASP A 953 -7.89 1.63 -32.35
CA ASP A 953 -8.89 0.58 -32.56
C ASP A 953 -8.88 -0.45 -31.43
N SER A 954 -7.72 -0.78 -30.86
CA SER A 954 -7.58 -1.66 -29.68
C SER A 954 -8.43 -1.16 -28.51
N LEU A 955 -8.32 0.14 -28.19
CA LEU A 955 -9.14 0.80 -27.19
C LEU A 955 -10.65 0.72 -27.51
N ALA A 956 -11.04 0.91 -28.77
CA ALA A 956 -12.43 0.88 -29.20
C ALA A 956 -13.04 -0.55 -29.14
N VAL A 957 -12.30 -1.56 -29.61
CA VAL A 957 -12.71 -2.97 -29.54
C VAL A 957 -12.88 -3.42 -28.09
N LEU A 958 -11.94 -3.08 -27.21
CA LEU A 958 -12.06 -3.37 -25.78
C LEU A 958 -13.27 -2.64 -25.17
N ALA A 959 -13.46 -1.34 -25.46
CA ALA A 959 -14.64 -0.58 -25.00
C ALA A 959 -15.96 -1.24 -25.42
N ALA A 960 -16.05 -1.75 -26.66
CA ALA A 960 -17.24 -2.42 -27.17
C ALA A 960 -17.50 -3.79 -26.51
N ASN A 961 -16.48 -4.41 -25.89
CA ASN A 961 -16.52 -5.78 -25.39
C ASN A 961 -16.16 -5.95 -23.91
N LEU A 962 -16.12 -4.88 -23.10
CA LEU A 962 -15.77 -4.95 -21.67
C LEU A 962 -16.61 -5.95 -20.86
N ASN A 963 -17.85 -6.21 -21.31
CA ASN A 963 -18.73 -7.23 -20.74
C ASN A 963 -18.20 -8.68 -20.89
N ALA A 964 -17.10 -8.94 -21.59
CA ALA A 964 -16.39 -10.21 -21.55
C ALA A 964 -15.63 -10.41 -20.21
N ILE A 965 -15.15 -9.34 -19.59
CA ILE A 965 -14.22 -9.35 -18.47
C ILE A 965 -14.98 -9.32 -17.12
N PRO A 966 -14.73 -10.24 -16.18
CA PRO A 966 -15.42 -10.29 -14.88
C PRO A 966 -15.41 -8.98 -14.08
N TYR A 967 -14.29 -8.24 -14.11
CA TYR A 967 -14.17 -6.94 -13.43
C TYR A 967 -15.31 -5.97 -13.78
N PHE A 968 -15.54 -5.67 -15.06
CA PHE A 968 -16.54 -4.68 -15.48
C PHE A 968 -17.99 -5.19 -15.32
N LYS A 969 -18.21 -6.52 -15.32
CA LYS A 969 -19.51 -7.10 -14.89
C LYS A 969 -19.83 -6.77 -13.42
N LYS A 970 -18.80 -6.67 -12.57
CA LYS A 970 -18.89 -6.41 -11.13
C LYS A 970 -18.86 -4.91 -10.78
N THR A 971 -18.04 -4.12 -11.48
CA THR A 971 -17.82 -2.67 -11.18
C THR A 971 -18.66 -1.72 -12.03
N GLY A 972 -19.20 -2.19 -13.15
CA GLY A 972 -19.89 -1.36 -14.15
C GLY A 972 -18.93 -0.51 -14.99
N ILE A 973 -19.48 0.08 -16.05
CA ILE A 973 -18.75 0.96 -16.97
C ILE A 973 -19.12 2.41 -16.66
N LYS A 974 -18.20 3.14 -16.04
CA LYS A 974 -18.40 4.53 -15.58
C LYS A 974 -18.24 5.55 -16.70
N GLY A 975 -17.30 5.28 -17.62
CA GLY A 975 -16.91 6.15 -18.71
C GLY A 975 -15.70 5.58 -19.47
N TYR A 976 -15.46 6.13 -20.65
CA TYR A 976 -14.28 5.90 -21.48
C TYR A 976 -13.45 7.16 -21.58
N ALA A 977 -12.15 7.05 -21.86
CA ALA A 977 -11.35 8.23 -22.20
C ALA A 977 -10.21 7.90 -23.16
N ARG A 978 -9.77 8.91 -23.91
CA ARG A 978 -8.61 8.82 -24.81
C ARG A 978 -7.81 10.11 -24.76
N SER A 979 -6.51 10.03 -25.08
CA SER A 979 -5.76 11.26 -25.32
C SER A 979 -6.20 11.89 -26.66
N MET A 980 -6.12 13.21 -26.75
CA MET A 980 -6.51 14.01 -27.90
C MET A 980 -5.95 13.52 -29.25
N PRO A 981 -4.65 13.16 -29.38
CA PRO A 981 -4.13 12.61 -30.63
C PRO A 981 -4.58 11.18 -30.93
N THR A 982 -5.09 10.41 -29.97
CA THR A 982 -5.61 9.05 -30.21
C THR A 982 -6.82 9.10 -31.14
N GLY A 983 -6.98 8.11 -32.03
CA GLY A 983 -8.11 8.02 -32.96
C GLY A 983 -9.48 8.02 -32.25
N ALA A 984 -10.50 8.49 -32.96
CA ALA A 984 -11.84 8.73 -32.44
C ALA A 984 -12.75 7.47 -32.43
N ALA A 985 -12.24 6.28 -32.78
CA ALA A 985 -13.01 5.03 -32.83
C ALA A 985 -13.79 4.74 -31.53
N VAL A 986 -13.16 4.94 -30.37
CA VAL A 986 -13.82 4.74 -29.06
C VAL A 986 -14.95 5.75 -28.80
N ASP A 987 -14.94 6.94 -29.44
CA ASP A 987 -16.03 7.91 -29.33
C ASP A 987 -17.30 7.41 -30.05
N LEU A 988 -17.14 6.63 -31.13
CA LEU A 988 -18.24 6.00 -31.86
C LEU A 988 -18.88 4.89 -31.02
N VAL A 989 -18.05 4.10 -30.33
CA VAL A 989 -18.48 3.10 -29.34
C VAL A 989 -19.21 3.77 -28.17
N ALA A 990 -18.65 4.83 -27.60
CA ALA A 990 -19.24 5.61 -26.52
C ALA A 990 -20.63 6.15 -26.90
N LYS A 991 -20.73 6.76 -28.09
CA LYS A 991 -21.99 7.28 -28.65
C LYS A 991 -23.04 6.20 -28.87
N LYS A 992 -22.66 5.00 -29.32
CA LYS A 992 -23.59 3.88 -29.55
C LYS A 992 -24.03 3.17 -28.26
N THR A 993 -23.15 3.12 -27.25
CA THR A 993 -23.42 2.52 -25.94
C THR A 993 -24.03 3.49 -24.93
N ASN A 994 -24.16 4.78 -25.27
CA ASN A 994 -24.57 5.87 -24.39
C ASN A 994 -23.69 5.99 -23.12
N VAL A 995 -22.39 5.71 -23.27
CA VAL A 995 -21.36 5.90 -22.25
C VAL A 995 -20.62 7.21 -22.53
N LYS A 996 -20.23 7.94 -21.48
CA LYS A 996 -19.49 9.21 -21.63
C LYS A 996 -18.03 8.93 -22.03
N CYS A 997 -17.56 9.54 -23.12
CA CYS A 997 -16.14 9.59 -23.47
C CYS A 997 -15.51 10.93 -23.05
N TYR A 998 -14.28 10.90 -22.55
CA TYR A 998 -13.46 12.10 -22.29
C TYR A 998 -12.29 12.17 -23.28
N GLN A 999 -12.12 13.32 -23.92
CA GLN A 999 -10.86 13.67 -24.57
C GLN A 999 -10.01 14.44 -23.56
N VAL A 1000 -8.78 13.97 -23.32
CA VAL A 1000 -7.79 14.60 -22.42
C VAL A 1000 -6.48 14.87 -23.17
N PRO A 1001 -5.53 15.68 -22.65
CA PRO A 1001 -4.21 15.80 -23.25
C PRO A 1001 -3.39 14.51 -23.07
N THR A 1002 -2.32 14.33 -23.84
CA THR A 1002 -1.42 13.18 -23.71
C THR A 1002 -0.73 13.17 -22.34
N GLY A 1003 -0.67 12.00 -21.70
CA GLY A 1003 -0.04 11.81 -20.39
C GLY A 1003 -1.01 11.33 -19.32
N TRP A 1004 -0.70 10.18 -18.72
CA TRP A 1004 -1.68 9.38 -18.00
C TRP A 1004 -2.31 10.02 -16.74
N LYS A 1005 -1.65 11.03 -16.15
CA LYS A 1005 -2.13 11.81 -14.99
C LYS A 1005 -3.57 12.32 -15.14
N TYR A 1006 -3.99 12.73 -16.35
CA TYR A 1006 -5.35 13.25 -16.58
C TYR A 1006 -6.43 12.16 -16.52
N PHE A 1007 -6.09 10.91 -16.86
CA PHE A 1007 -6.98 9.78 -16.61
C PHE A 1007 -7.06 9.44 -15.12
N GLY A 1008 -5.95 9.59 -14.38
CA GLY A 1008 -5.91 9.40 -12.93
C GLY A 1008 -6.99 10.21 -12.20
N ASN A 1009 -7.06 11.52 -12.47
CA ASN A 1009 -8.12 12.41 -11.95
C ASN A 1009 -9.53 11.85 -12.22
N LEU A 1010 -9.81 11.43 -13.45
CA LEU A 1010 -11.12 10.91 -13.85
C LEU A 1010 -11.43 9.54 -13.22
N MET A 1011 -10.43 8.68 -13.00
CA MET A 1011 -10.59 7.40 -12.30
C MET A 1011 -10.85 7.59 -10.80
N ASP A 1012 -10.14 8.50 -10.14
CA ASP A 1012 -10.32 8.81 -8.72
C ASP A 1012 -11.65 9.51 -8.44
N ALA A 1013 -12.13 10.33 -9.37
CA ALA A 1013 -13.49 10.87 -9.35
C ALA A 1013 -14.59 9.84 -9.68
N GLY A 1014 -14.24 8.58 -9.98
CA GLY A 1014 -15.20 7.53 -10.34
C GLY A 1014 -15.91 7.74 -11.68
N GLN A 1015 -15.32 8.55 -12.57
CA GLN A 1015 -15.90 8.95 -13.86
C GLN A 1015 -15.35 8.17 -15.07
N LEU A 1016 -14.39 7.29 -14.86
CA LEU A 1016 -13.66 6.56 -15.90
C LEU A 1016 -13.44 5.10 -15.50
N SER A 1017 -13.61 4.18 -16.47
CA SER A 1017 -13.36 2.73 -16.31
C SER A 1017 -12.31 2.19 -17.28
N LEU A 1018 -12.22 2.71 -18.50
CA LEU A 1018 -11.26 2.26 -19.53
C LEU A 1018 -10.70 3.46 -20.29
N CYS A 1019 -9.38 3.49 -20.50
CA CYS A 1019 -8.74 4.49 -21.33
C CYS A 1019 -7.49 3.98 -22.06
N GLY A 1020 -7.04 4.78 -23.04
CA GLY A 1020 -5.85 4.46 -23.83
C GLY A 1020 -5.28 5.66 -24.58
N GLU A 1021 -4.08 5.44 -25.10
CA GLU A 1021 -3.31 6.42 -25.88
C GLU A 1021 -2.74 5.74 -27.14
N GLU A 1022 -2.72 6.46 -28.27
CA GLU A 1022 -2.15 6.01 -29.55
C GLU A 1022 -0.73 5.43 -29.46
N SER A 1023 0.04 5.86 -28.45
CA SER A 1023 1.38 5.38 -28.15
C SER A 1023 1.37 4.05 -27.41
N PHE A 1024 0.65 3.06 -27.95
CA PHE A 1024 0.56 1.69 -27.45
C PHE A 1024 0.07 1.57 -25.99
N GLY A 1025 -0.66 2.57 -25.48
CA GLY A 1025 -1.11 2.66 -24.10
C GLY A 1025 -2.55 2.22 -23.91
N THR A 1026 -2.82 1.36 -22.93
CA THR A 1026 -4.19 0.96 -22.56
C THR A 1026 -4.25 0.65 -21.06
N GLY A 1027 -5.40 0.86 -20.41
CA GLY A 1027 -5.56 0.59 -18.99
C GLY A 1027 -6.96 0.88 -18.47
N SER A 1028 -7.19 0.58 -17.19
CA SER A 1028 -8.49 0.69 -16.53
C SER A 1028 -8.34 1.10 -15.06
N ASP A 1029 -9.44 1.41 -14.37
CA ASP A 1029 -9.43 1.99 -13.02
C ASP A 1029 -8.99 1.05 -11.87
N HIS A 1030 -8.53 -0.17 -12.20
CA HIS A 1030 -7.84 -1.07 -11.26
C HIS A 1030 -6.59 -0.43 -10.63
N ILE A 1031 -5.68 0.10 -11.47
CA ILE A 1031 -4.47 0.85 -11.07
C ILE A 1031 -4.57 2.32 -11.49
N ARG A 1032 -3.46 3.07 -11.45
CA ARG A 1032 -3.37 4.45 -11.96
C ARG A 1032 -2.24 4.67 -12.97
N GLU A 1033 -1.88 3.60 -13.66
CA GLU A 1033 -0.95 3.58 -14.80
C GLU A 1033 -1.59 2.85 -16.00
N LYS A 1034 -0.90 2.92 -17.14
CA LYS A 1034 -1.15 2.05 -18.29
C LYS A 1034 -0.63 0.65 -17.97
N ASP A 1035 -1.17 -0.38 -18.62
CA ASP A 1035 -0.77 -1.77 -18.37
C ASP A 1035 -0.89 -2.63 -19.63
N GLY A 1036 0.27 -3.09 -20.13
CA GLY A 1036 0.34 -3.90 -21.33
C GLY A 1036 -0.08 -5.36 -21.14
N ILE A 1037 0.20 -5.94 -19.98
CA ILE A 1037 -0.17 -7.33 -19.68
C ILE A 1037 -1.68 -7.43 -19.46
N TRP A 1038 -2.25 -6.48 -18.71
CA TRP A 1038 -3.70 -6.32 -18.57
C TRP A 1038 -4.38 -6.20 -19.94
N ALA A 1039 -3.84 -5.39 -20.87
CA ALA A 1039 -4.41 -5.22 -22.20
C ALA A 1039 -4.40 -6.52 -23.02
N SER A 1040 -3.35 -7.33 -22.89
CA SER A 1040 -3.25 -8.65 -23.53
C SER A 1040 -4.25 -9.65 -22.95
N LEU A 1041 -4.42 -9.67 -21.62
CA LEU A 1041 -5.43 -10.51 -20.95
C LEU A 1041 -6.86 -10.06 -21.26
N ALA A 1042 -7.08 -8.75 -21.43
CA ALA A 1042 -8.35 -8.18 -21.90
C ALA A 1042 -8.69 -8.67 -23.31
N TRP A 1043 -7.71 -8.62 -24.23
CA TRP A 1043 -7.86 -9.15 -25.58
C TRP A 1043 -8.16 -10.66 -25.60
N LEU A 1044 -7.41 -11.46 -24.85
CA LEU A 1044 -7.67 -12.90 -24.74
C LEU A 1044 -9.05 -13.20 -24.11
N SER A 1045 -9.52 -12.38 -23.16
CA SER A 1045 -10.87 -12.49 -22.61
C SER A 1045 -11.96 -12.25 -23.67
N VAL A 1046 -11.76 -11.24 -24.54
CA VAL A 1046 -12.69 -10.95 -25.66
C VAL A 1046 -12.65 -12.08 -26.70
N ILE A 1047 -11.47 -12.59 -27.05
CA ILE A 1047 -11.29 -13.73 -27.97
C ILE A 1047 -11.91 -15.03 -27.42
N ALA A 1048 -11.78 -15.28 -26.12
CA ALA A 1048 -12.41 -16.42 -25.45
C ALA A 1048 -13.94 -16.31 -25.50
N ASN A 1049 -14.49 -15.13 -25.17
CA ASN A 1049 -15.93 -14.86 -25.13
C ASN A 1049 -16.59 -14.84 -26.52
N LEU A 1050 -15.93 -14.32 -27.55
CA LEU A 1050 -16.48 -14.22 -28.91
C LEU A 1050 -16.20 -15.46 -29.79
N GLY A 1051 -15.15 -16.23 -29.49
CA GLY A 1051 -14.75 -17.40 -30.29
C GLY A 1051 -14.12 -17.08 -31.64
N LYS A 1052 -13.92 -15.79 -31.97
CA LYS A 1052 -13.40 -15.28 -33.24
C LYS A 1052 -11.91 -14.95 -33.19
N SER A 1053 -11.27 -14.87 -34.36
CA SER A 1053 -9.90 -14.34 -34.51
C SER A 1053 -9.84 -12.81 -34.38
N VAL A 1054 -8.63 -12.28 -34.19
CA VAL A 1054 -8.39 -10.83 -34.06
C VAL A 1054 -8.89 -10.07 -35.30
N GLU A 1055 -8.62 -10.57 -36.50
CA GLU A 1055 -9.04 -9.95 -37.76
C GLU A 1055 -10.57 -9.91 -37.91
N GLU A 1056 -11.27 -11.01 -37.62
CA GLU A 1056 -12.74 -11.06 -37.64
C GLU A 1056 -13.37 -10.10 -36.63
N ILE A 1057 -12.78 -9.95 -35.44
CA ILE A 1057 -13.26 -9.01 -34.41
C ILE A 1057 -13.12 -7.55 -34.90
N LEU A 1058 -12.03 -7.20 -35.60
CA LEU A 1058 -11.87 -5.87 -36.18
C LEU A 1058 -12.81 -5.63 -37.38
N LEU A 1059 -12.98 -6.63 -38.26
CA LEU A 1059 -13.91 -6.53 -39.39
C LEU A 1059 -15.37 -6.37 -38.92
N ASP A 1060 -15.79 -7.11 -37.89
CA ASP A 1060 -17.08 -6.91 -37.22
C ASP A 1060 -17.19 -5.49 -36.62
N HIS A 1061 -16.13 -5.01 -35.97
CA HIS A 1061 -16.09 -3.70 -35.33
C HIS A 1061 -16.25 -2.58 -36.36
N TRP A 1062 -15.44 -2.57 -37.41
CA TRP A 1062 -15.54 -1.58 -38.49
C TRP A 1062 -16.89 -1.67 -39.21
N SER A 1063 -17.44 -2.88 -39.43
CA SER A 1063 -18.81 -3.06 -39.94
C SER A 1063 -19.91 -2.51 -39.02
N THR A 1064 -19.61 -2.36 -37.72
CA THR A 1064 -20.55 -1.92 -36.68
C THR A 1064 -20.46 -0.41 -36.39
N TYR A 1065 -19.30 0.22 -36.65
CA TYR A 1065 -18.99 1.60 -36.25
C TYR A 1065 -18.44 2.50 -37.37
N GLY A 1066 -17.97 1.93 -38.49
CA GLY A 1066 -17.05 2.58 -39.43
C GLY A 1066 -15.57 2.32 -39.07
N ARG A 1067 -14.64 2.63 -39.98
CA ARG A 1067 -13.19 2.49 -39.75
C ARG A 1067 -12.52 3.85 -39.60
N ASN A 1068 -11.85 4.06 -38.47
CA ASN A 1068 -10.98 5.20 -38.24
C ASN A 1068 -9.57 4.85 -38.69
N PHE A 1069 -9.27 5.05 -39.97
CA PHE A 1069 -7.90 4.92 -40.48
C PHE A 1069 -7.00 5.92 -39.76
N PHE A 1070 -5.87 5.45 -39.23
CA PHE A 1070 -4.97 6.24 -38.39
C PHE A 1070 -3.51 5.96 -38.74
N THR A 1071 -2.66 7.00 -38.72
CA THR A 1071 -1.21 6.84 -38.68
C THR A 1071 -0.54 7.99 -37.92
N ARG A 1072 0.58 7.70 -37.25
CA ARG A 1072 1.48 8.68 -36.63
C ARG A 1072 2.82 8.70 -37.36
N TYR A 1073 3.27 9.89 -37.74
CA TYR A 1073 4.59 10.16 -38.29
C TYR A 1073 5.41 10.91 -37.23
N ASP A 1074 6.49 10.29 -36.73
CA ASP A 1074 7.43 10.91 -35.79
C ASP A 1074 8.67 11.42 -36.54
N TYR A 1075 8.99 12.71 -36.38
CA TYR A 1075 10.20 13.35 -36.91
C TYR A 1075 11.13 13.67 -35.73
N GLU A 1076 12.01 12.73 -35.39
CA GLU A 1076 12.82 12.78 -34.18
C GLU A 1076 14.15 13.48 -34.39
N ASN A 1077 14.74 14.02 -33.31
CA ASN A 1077 16.02 14.75 -33.34
C ASN A 1077 16.02 15.92 -34.36
N CYS A 1078 14.89 16.63 -34.46
CA CYS A 1078 14.79 17.88 -35.21
C CYS A 1078 15.38 19.04 -34.39
N ASP A 1079 15.79 20.11 -35.09
CA ASP A 1079 16.20 21.36 -34.45
C ASP A 1079 15.02 21.97 -33.66
N ALA A 1080 15.29 22.40 -32.43
CA ALA A 1080 14.24 22.83 -31.50
C ALA A 1080 13.61 24.17 -31.91
N ASP A 1081 14.42 25.14 -32.34
CA ASP A 1081 13.94 26.48 -32.67
C ASP A 1081 13.15 26.46 -33.99
N LYS A 1082 13.65 25.76 -35.01
CA LYS A 1082 12.95 25.54 -36.28
C LYS A 1082 11.65 24.74 -36.10
N SER A 1083 11.63 23.77 -35.18
CA SER A 1083 10.39 23.06 -34.84
C SER A 1083 9.37 23.97 -34.16
N ASN A 1084 9.80 24.91 -33.31
CA ASN A 1084 8.92 25.92 -32.73
C ASN A 1084 8.44 26.94 -33.78
N GLU A 1085 9.30 27.38 -34.70
CA GLU A 1085 8.92 28.24 -35.83
C GLU A 1085 7.82 27.58 -36.69
N MET A 1086 7.98 26.31 -37.04
CA MET A 1086 6.97 25.53 -37.79
C MET A 1086 5.63 25.46 -37.04
N MET A 1087 5.64 25.16 -35.74
CA MET A 1087 4.43 25.10 -34.93
C MET A 1087 3.75 26.47 -34.82
N ASN A 1088 4.51 27.55 -34.64
CA ASN A 1088 3.98 28.91 -34.63
C ASN A 1088 3.41 29.31 -36.00
N TYR A 1089 4.04 28.93 -37.11
CA TYR A 1089 3.53 29.17 -38.46
C TYR A 1089 2.16 28.51 -38.69
N VAL A 1090 2.00 27.25 -38.27
CA VAL A 1090 0.71 26.55 -38.34
C VAL A 1090 -0.32 27.18 -37.40
N GLU A 1091 0.06 27.56 -36.18
CA GLU A 1091 -0.83 28.23 -35.21
C GLU A 1091 -1.33 29.59 -35.74
N GLU A 1092 -0.50 30.39 -36.41
CA GLU A 1092 -0.92 31.65 -37.06
C GLU A 1092 -1.72 31.43 -38.35
N LEU A 1093 -1.48 30.35 -39.10
CA LEU A 1093 -2.29 29.99 -40.26
C LEU A 1093 -3.72 29.62 -39.86
N MET A 1094 -3.88 28.88 -38.76
CA MET A 1094 -5.18 28.46 -38.21
C MET A 1094 -6.01 29.61 -37.62
N LYS A 1095 -5.36 30.71 -37.21
CA LYS A 1095 -6.04 31.91 -36.64
C LYS A 1095 -6.73 32.80 -37.68
N LYS A 1096 -6.53 32.57 -38.98
CA LYS A 1096 -7.14 33.39 -40.03
C LYS A 1096 -8.65 33.12 -40.12
N SER A 1097 -9.43 34.18 -40.28
CA SER A 1097 -10.90 34.11 -40.30
C SER A 1097 -11.50 33.33 -41.48
N ASP A 1098 -10.71 33.08 -42.53
CA ASP A 1098 -11.05 32.29 -43.72
C ASP A 1098 -10.52 30.85 -43.67
N PHE A 1099 -9.78 30.47 -42.61
CA PHE A 1099 -9.23 29.12 -42.49
C PHE A 1099 -10.33 28.07 -42.27
N VAL A 1100 -11.32 28.36 -41.42
CA VAL A 1100 -12.53 27.55 -41.29
C VAL A 1100 -13.40 27.75 -42.53
N GLY A 1101 -13.87 26.65 -43.12
CA GLY A 1101 -14.52 26.61 -44.44
C GLY A 1101 -13.56 26.48 -45.62
N THR A 1102 -12.24 26.59 -45.43
CA THR A 1102 -11.26 26.33 -46.49
C THR A 1102 -11.35 24.88 -46.97
N LYS A 1103 -11.32 24.68 -48.29
CA LYS A 1103 -11.30 23.36 -48.95
C LYS A 1103 -9.86 22.97 -49.27
N LEU A 1104 -9.36 21.92 -48.62
CA LEU A 1104 -8.04 21.36 -48.84
C LEU A 1104 -8.17 20.08 -49.68
N ALA A 1105 -7.69 20.12 -50.92
CA ALA A 1105 -7.78 19.00 -51.87
C ALA A 1105 -6.40 18.39 -52.12
N SER A 1106 -6.36 17.05 -52.22
CA SER A 1106 -5.20 16.29 -52.67
C SER A 1106 -5.67 15.00 -53.34
N GLN A 1107 -5.03 14.64 -54.46
CA GLN A 1107 -5.38 13.49 -55.29
C GLN A 1107 -6.88 13.53 -55.66
N ASN A 1108 -7.68 12.56 -55.21
CA ASN A 1108 -9.12 12.47 -55.46
C ASN A 1108 -10.00 12.90 -54.25
N LYS A 1109 -9.41 13.28 -53.10
CA LYS A 1109 -10.15 13.70 -51.90
C LYS A 1109 -10.10 15.21 -51.69
N THR A 1110 -11.20 15.77 -51.18
CA THR A 1110 -11.31 17.17 -50.75
C THR A 1110 -11.88 17.21 -49.34
N TYR A 1111 -11.16 17.82 -48.41
CA TYR A 1111 -11.55 17.97 -47.02
C TYR A 1111 -11.92 19.43 -46.74
N ILE A 1112 -12.98 19.66 -45.97
CA ILE A 1112 -13.46 21.01 -45.61
C ILE A 1112 -13.16 21.25 -44.14
N VAL A 1113 -12.36 22.29 -43.83
CA VAL A 1113 -11.96 22.62 -42.46
C VAL A 1113 -13.18 23.07 -41.66
N LYS A 1114 -13.52 22.34 -40.60
CA LYS A 1114 -14.67 22.60 -39.73
C LYS A 1114 -14.29 23.37 -38.46
N GLU A 1115 -13.15 23.02 -37.87
CA GLU A 1115 -12.65 23.58 -36.61
C GLU A 1115 -11.11 23.52 -36.63
N ALA A 1116 -10.46 24.55 -36.12
CA ALA A 1116 -9.00 24.60 -36.02
C ALA A 1116 -8.60 25.33 -34.73
N ASP A 1117 -7.87 24.66 -33.83
CA ASP A 1117 -7.50 25.22 -32.53
C ASP A 1117 -6.16 24.69 -32.02
N ASN A 1118 -5.57 25.41 -31.05
CA ASN A 1118 -4.49 24.87 -30.23
C ASN A 1118 -5.09 24.30 -28.94
N TYR A 1119 -5.12 22.97 -28.84
CA TYR A 1119 -5.93 22.27 -27.86
C TYR A 1119 -5.66 22.72 -26.43
N SER A 1120 -6.74 23.01 -25.72
CA SER A 1120 -6.72 23.25 -24.29
C SER A 1120 -7.74 22.37 -23.58
N TYR A 1121 -7.36 21.88 -22.42
CA TYR A 1121 -8.19 21.04 -21.56
C TYR A 1121 -8.31 21.73 -20.22
N LYS A 1122 -9.56 21.92 -19.77
CA LYS A 1122 -9.85 22.23 -18.37
C LYS A 1122 -10.26 20.93 -17.69
N ASP A 1123 -9.53 20.53 -16.67
CA ASP A 1123 -9.85 19.33 -15.91
C ASP A 1123 -11.18 19.50 -15.16
N PRO A 1124 -12.11 18.52 -15.25
CA PRO A 1124 -13.42 18.63 -14.62
C PRO A 1124 -13.40 18.33 -13.11
N ILE A 1125 -12.27 17.88 -12.55
CA ILE A 1125 -12.12 17.44 -11.16
C ILE A 1125 -11.37 18.49 -10.34
N ASP A 1126 -10.14 18.85 -10.75
CA ASP A 1126 -9.31 19.85 -10.05
C ASP A 1126 -9.44 21.28 -10.61
N GLY A 1127 -10.05 21.43 -11.80
CA GLY A 1127 -10.27 22.72 -12.43
C GLY A 1127 -9.04 23.35 -13.09
N SER A 1128 -7.89 22.68 -13.09
CA SER A 1128 -6.66 23.12 -13.75
C SER A 1128 -6.84 23.24 -15.27
N ILE A 1129 -5.97 24.02 -15.92
CA ILE A 1129 -6.07 24.31 -17.36
C ILE A 1129 -4.73 24.02 -18.04
N ALA A 1130 -4.68 22.93 -18.82
CA ALA A 1130 -3.57 22.59 -19.68
C ALA A 1130 -3.78 23.23 -21.06
N THR A 1131 -2.99 24.24 -21.41
CA THR A 1131 -3.02 24.94 -22.71
C THR A 1131 -1.91 24.46 -23.64
N LYS A 1132 -1.99 24.80 -24.93
CA LYS A 1132 -0.99 24.47 -25.97
C LYS A 1132 -0.66 22.98 -26.09
N GLN A 1133 -1.65 22.10 -25.95
CA GLN A 1133 -1.44 20.65 -25.88
C GLN A 1133 -1.32 19.96 -27.27
N GLY A 1134 -1.57 20.69 -28.35
CA GLY A 1134 -1.40 20.26 -29.73
C GLY A 1134 -2.32 21.02 -30.69
N LEU A 1135 -1.83 21.34 -31.89
CA LEU A 1135 -2.63 21.99 -32.93
C LEU A 1135 -3.53 20.94 -33.58
N ARG A 1136 -4.85 21.18 -33.63
CA ARG A 1136 -5.83 20.27 -34.24
C ARG A 1136 -6.49 20.97 -35.42
N ILE A 1137 -6.68 20.24 -36.51
CA ILE A 1137 -7.51 20.62 -37.65
C ILE A 1137 -8.53 19.50 -37.84
N LEU A 1138 -9.81 19.84 -37.66
CA LEU A 1138 -10.93 18.91 -37.74
C LEU A 1138 -11.72 19.20 -39.01
N PHE A 1139 -12.15 18.15 -39.72
CA PHE A 1139 -12.84 18.27 -41.00
C PHE A 1139 -14.32 17.85 -40.91
N GLU A 1140 -15.14 18.29 -41.88
CA GLU A 1140 -16.60 18.05 -41.86
C GLU A 1140 -16.99 16.56 -41.99
N ASP A 1141 -16.16 15.75 -42.65
CA ASP A 1141 -16.29 14.31 -42.82
C ASP A 1141 -15.95 13.49 -41.55
N GLY A 1142 -15.37 14.13 -40.55
CA GLY A 1142 -14.86 13.49 -39.33
C GLY A 1142 -13.36 13.17 -39.36
N SER A 1143 -12.67 13.45 -40.46
CA SER A 1143 -11.21 13.32 -40.54
C SER A 1143 -10.51 14.35 -39.63
N ARG A 1144 -9.28 14.06 -39.21
CA ARG A 1144 -8.48 14.92 -38.33
C ARG A 1144 -7.00 14.95 -38.73
N VAL A 1145 -6.38 16.11 -38.55
CA VAL A 1145 -4.92 16.31 -38.60
C VAL A 1145 -4.49 16.97 -37.30
N ILE A 1146 -3.42 16.46 -36.68
CA ILE A 1146 -2.94 16.97 -35.39
C ILE A 1146 -1.42 17.08 -35.42
N PHE A 1147 -0.88 18.23 -35.01
CA PHE A 1147 0.55 18.47 -34.83
C PHE A 1147 0.87 18.63 -33.34
N ARG A 1148 1.88 17.91 -32.85
CA ARG A 1148 2.40 18.06 -31.48
C ARG A 1148 3.91 18.12 -31.49
N LEU A 1149 4.48 19.01 -30.67
CA LEU A 1149 5.91 19.06 -30.40
C LEU A 1149 6.17 18.35 -29.07
N SER A 1150 7.00 17.31 -29.07
CA SER A 1150 7.33 16.53 -27.87
C SER A 1150 8.69 16.94 -27.29
N GLY A 1151 8.70 17.22 -25.99
CA GLY A 1151 9.91 17.45 -25.18
C GLY A 1151 10.38 16.21 -24.42
N THR A 1152 10.06 15.01 -24.90
CA THR A 1152 10.39 13.72 -24.23
C THR A 1152 11.71 13.10 -24.66
N GLY A 1153 12.41 13.70 -25.64
CA GLY A 1153 13.71 13.20 -26.11
C GLY A 1153 14.86 13.55 -25.16
N SER A 1154 15.87 12.69 -25.10
CA SER A 1154 17.15 13.00 -24.46
C SER A 1154 18.02 13.93 -25.32
N SER A 1155 17.76 14.02 -26.63
CA SER A 1155 18.36 14.95 -27.59
C SER A 1155 17.33 15.55 -28.55
N GLY A 1156 17.51 16.83 -28.90
CA GLY A 1156 16.70 17.55 -29.90
C GLY A 1156 15.21 17.68 -29.54
N ALA A 1157 14.40 17.99 -30.55
CA ALA A 1157 12.94 17.99 -30.45
C ALA A 1157 12.33 16.93 -31.37
N THR A 1158 11.14 16.41 -31.03
CA THR A 1158 10.39 15.48 -31.87
C THR A 1158 9.06 16.09 -32.28
N ILE A 1159 8.84 16.30 -33.58
CA ILE A 1159 7.51 16.65 -34.12
C ILE A 1159 6.73 15.36 -34.36
N ARG A 1160 5.50 15.30 -33.83
CA ARG A 1160 4.55 14.22 -34.07
C ARG A 1160 3.40 14.74 -34.92
N LEU A 1161 3.21 14.14 -36.09
CA LEU A 1161 2.09 14.39 -36.98
C LEU A 1161 1.15 13.18 -36.93
N TYR A 1162 -0.10 13.41 -36.55
CA TYR A 1162 -1.15 12.41 -36.51
C TYR A 1162 -2.18 12.69 -37.60
N ILE A 1163 -2.53 11.65 -38.36
CA ILE A 1163 -3.48 11.71 -39.47
C ILE A 1163 -4.57 10.69 -39.22
N GLU A 1164 -5.84 11.12 -39.29
CA GLU A 1164 -7.00 10.26 -39.17
C GLU A 1164 -8.00 10.54 -40.30
N SER A 1165 -8.48 9.48 -40.96
CA SER A 1165 -9.58 9.52 -41.94
C SER A 1165 -10.66 8.56 -41.47
N TYR A 1166 -11.88 9.07 -41.26
CA TYR A 1166 -13.03 8.22 -40.97
C TYR A 1166 -13.65 7.72 -42.28
N GLU A 1167 -13.87 6.43 -42.40
CA GLU A 1167 -14.56 5.80 -43.53
C GLU A 1167 -15.78 5.02 -43.04
N ALA A 1168 -16.90 5.17 -43.76
CA ALA A 1168 -18.16 4.48 -43.46
C ALA A 1168 -18.53 3.38 -44.48
N ASP A 1169 -17.86 3.34 -45.64
CA ASP A 1169 -18.09 2.32 -46.68
C ASP A 1169 -17.26 1.06 -46.40
N PRO A 1170 -17.89 -0.11 -46.18
CA PRO A 1170 -17.19 -1.37 -45.97
C PRO A 1170 -16.26 -1.79 -47.11
N SER A 1171 -16.46 -1.29 -48.34
CA SER A 1171 -15.56 -1.56 -49.47
C SER A 1171 -14.13 -1.04 -49.20
N THR A 1172 -14.00 -0.03 -48.34
CA THR A 1172 -12.71 0.57 -47.97
C THR A 1172 -11.98 -0.20 -46.86
N PHE A 1173 -12.69 -0.96 -46.02
CA PHE A 1173 -12.15 -1.37 -44.70
C PHE A 1173 -10.94 -2.31 -44.77
N THR A 1174 -10.72 -3.01 -45.88
CA THR A 1174 -9.56 -3.88 -46.10
C THR A 1174 -8.40 -3.21 -46.86
N LEU A 1175 -8.53 -1.94 -47.24
CA LEU A 1175 -7.47 -1.18 -47.90
C LEU A 1175 -6.29 -0.88 -46.95
N ASP A 1176 -5.12 -0.69 -47.55
CA ASP A 1176 -3.92 -0.23 -46.86
C ASP A 1176 -4.14 1.19 -46.28
N PRO A 1177 -3.98 1.40 -44.96
CA PRO A 1177 -4.09 2.72 -44.35
C PRO A 1177 -3.19 3.77 -44.98
N GLN A 1178 -1.98 3.42 -45.42
CA GLN A 1178 -1.05 4.37 -46.03
C GLN A 1178 -1.58 4.88 -47.38
N ILE A 1179 -2.40 4.11 -48.10
CA ILE A 1179 -3.09 4.57 -49.32
C ILE A 1179 -4.25 5.50 -48.95
N VAL A 1180 -5.12 5.09 -48.02
CA VAL A 1180 -6.33 5.86 -47.63
C VAL A 1180 -5.99 7.20 -47.00
N LEU A 1181 -4.89 7.27 -46.25
CA LEU A 1181 -4.43 8.46 -45.51
C LEU A 1181 -3.52 9.38 -46.35
N LYS A 1182 -2.94 8.89 -47.47
CA LYS A 1182 -1.98 9.65 -48.30
C LYS A 1182 -2.46 11.05 -48.70
N PRO A 1183 -3.73 11.27 -49.13
CA PRO A 1183 -4.21 12.61 -49.46
C PRO A 1183 -4.11 13.60 -48.30
N LEU A 1184 -4.40 13.13 -47.07
CA LEU A 1184 -4.39 13.95 -45.87
C LEU A 1184 -2.98 14.13 -45.29
N VAL A 1185 -2.08 13.15 -45.45
CA VAL A 1185 -0.63 13.32 -45.25
C VAL A 1185 -0.10 14.42 -46.17
N ASP A 1186 -0.40 14.37 -47.47
CA ASP A 1186 0.06 15.34 -48.47
C ASP A 1186 -0.42 16.76 -48.18
N ILE A 1187 -1.68 16.90 -47.76
CA ILE A 1187 -2.23 18.18 -47.26
C ILE A 1187 -1.44 18.66 -46.04
N SER A 1188 -1.20 17.79 -45.06
CA SER A 1188 -0.57 18.15 -43.79
C SER A 1188 0.88 18.61 -43.94
N LEU A 1189 1.67 17.91 -44.75
CA LEU A 1189 3.07 18.27 -45.02
C LEU A 1189 3.17 19.60 -45.79
N LYS A 1190 2.31 19.80 -46.80
CA LYS A 1190 2.22 21.06 -47.54
C LYS A 1190 1.75 22.24 -46.69
N LEU A 1191 0.78 22.00 -45.80
CA LEU A 1191 0.20 23.02 -44.92
C LEU A 1191 1.19 23.48 -43.83
N SER A 1192 1.96 22.54 -43.28
CA SER A 1192 2.91 22.80 -42.19
C SER A 1192 4.28 23.29 -42.65
N LYS A 1193 4.61 23.11 -43.95
CA LYS A 1193 5.97 23.31 -44.49
C LYS A 1193 7.04 22.50 -43.73
N LEU A 1194 6.66 21.35 -43.14
CA LEU A 1194 7.52 20.59 -42.22
C LEU A 1194 8.90 20.28 -42.83
N GLN A 1195 8.96 19.91 -44.11
CA GLN A 1195 10.21 19.66 -44.82
C GLN A 1195 11.10 20.91 -44.95
N GLU A 1196 10.51 22.10 -45.16
CA GLU A 1196 11.25 23.37 -45.28
C GLU A 1196 11.87 23.77 -43.92
N TYR A 1197 11.14 23.59 -42.82
CA TYR A 1197 11.61 23.94 -41.48
C TYR A 1197 12.61 22.92 -40.90
N THR A 1198 12.37 21.62 -41.09
CA THR A 1198 13.16 20.55 -40.44
C THR A 1198 14.27 19.97 -41.30
N GLY A 1199 14.24 20.21 -42.62
CA GLY A 1199 15.10 19.52 -43.59
C GLY A 1199 14.77 18.04 -43.81
N ARG A 1200 13.69 17.51 -43.21
CA ARG A 1200 13.33 16.08 -43.30
C ARG A 1200 12.42 15.79 -44.49
N ASP A 1201 12.87 14.92 -45.38
CA ASP A 1201 12.13 14.36 -46.51
C ASP A 1201 11.07 13.33 -46.09
N LYS A 1202 11.33 12.62 -44.99
CA LYS A 1202 10.52 11.51 -44.47
C LYS A 1202 10.52 11.48 -42.93
N PRO A 1203 9.50 10.88 -42.29
CA PRO A 1203 9.52 10.64 -40.85
C PRO A 1203 10.65 9.68 -40.45
N THR A 1204 11.06 9.75 -39.19
CA THR A 1204 11.97 8.80 -38.56
C THR A 1204 11.26 7.48 -38.24
N VAL A 1205 10.02 7.56 -37.74
CA VAL A 1205 9.17 6.40 -37.41
C VAL A 1205 7.76 6.61 -37.95
N ILE A 1206 7.12 5.53 -38.41
CA ILE A 1206 5.70 5.48 -38.77
C ILE A 1206 5.01 4.45 -37.86
N THR A 1207 3.78 4.74 -37.41
CA THR A 1207 2.94 3.87 -36.56
C THR A 1207 1.48 3.92 -37.01
#